data_AF-A0A179I9F5-F1
#
_entry.id   AF-A0A179I9F5-F1
#
_cell.length_a   1.000
_cell.length_b   1.000
_cell.length_c   1.000
_cell.angle_alpha   90.00
_cell.angle_beta   90.00
_cell.angle_gamma   90.00
#
_symmetry.space_group_name_H-M   'P 1'
#
loop_
_entity.id
_entity.type
_entity.pdbx_description
1 polymer ?
#
loop_
_entity_poly.entity_id
_entity_poly.type
_entity_poly.pdbx_seq_one_letter_code
_entity_poly.pdbx_strand_id
1 'polypeptide(L)'
;MQGPILRRWHGFLRLARQSPSWYRERLREELLERREALTPMQKLSETADVFYILSRAMHDGYPLQTVTPYTPIPHIFIYTYMIAKFTSRWLFYRVAARLCRTPNAGQVREVINPAKEHKVGEVAFRHGLDRSDVRIIRDTNTMATSPVLRVSSSSLASDFDSTRVSEKKPLVIGLYGLPGSGKSTLINRMKLELELNNFDFYEGSELISTIVTGGLAAFQGLDQEDKRLVRQRAIASVAEDCLAQQRAAMVAGHYMFWPQGDLGGDVVATATDFHVYTHIIYLDIPAHTILERRKRDVHRHRPMASAAHLQQWQRAEIDQLRDLCRQHSVLFSVVPKHTDKFAFVLKLLRHFEQTKASCNFDFVLNKVEAALFGQDRAGAVLVIDADKTLSGDDAGYMYWQALHRSGHGATYTCPLTSLFSGPLGYSEAAFRQATLLYEESANDEEFEALCERLATSITIHPEFMTLFQLVRSHSHLRAIVLTCGIRRVWQLVLNKAGLGHMIKVIGGGRILDEVVVTPKIKGEIVSSLRKHTGLYVWAFGDSPLDLPMLEAANRSIVVSGDAQNRSRTMDDALRDAMDTRGLCSLQVLLPPHATPRLDTRKLPVIAFSDPDFLEAVVRRRKTDNYASAPMAARTCGWTLVHATNTTAAKLLMSPTRDASVAGPRLRKAHEEVGKFLGLHCLSEVIGVEEFDIPHVQGHRVAGFRLADESQTTIVALMRGGEPMAFGINEAFPRAMLVHAHCPEDIKLHHAQTQKNLILVDSVVNSGKSIVEFLQHVSRLKKDLKNIVVVAGVVQEETVAGGHALREMLEQNRIKMVALRVSSNKFTGTKATDTGNRLFNTTHLA
;
A
#
# COMPACT_ATOMS: atom_id res chain seq x y z
N MET A 1 -38.03 -3.33 -30.02
CA MET A 1 -37.93 -4.75 -29.63
C MET A 1 -36.48 -5.19 -29.75
N GLN A 2 -36.02 -6.18 -28.97
CA GLN A 2 -34.73 -6.85 -29.26
C GLN A 2 -34.85 -7.68 -30.53
N GLY A 3 -33.84 -7.60 -31.41
CA GLY A 3 -33.71 -8.53 -32.53
C GLY A 3 -33.56 -9.98 -32.04
N PRO A 4 -34.09 -10.98 -32.77
CA PRO A 4 -34.11 -12.38 -32.31
C PRO A 4 -32.70 -12.96 -32.08
N ILE A 5 -31.68 -12.42 -32.76
CA ILE A 5 -30.27 -12.78 -32.59
C ILE A 5 -29.79 -12.50 -31.15
N LEU A 6 -30.03 -11.31 -30.61
CA LEU A 6 -29.60 -10.94 -29.25
C LEU A 6 -30.28 -11.79 -28.16
N ARG A 7 -31.56 -12.14 -28.36
CA ARG A 7 -32.29 -13.04 -27.45
C ARG A 7 -31.68 -14.45 -27.46
N ARG A 8 -31.40 -14.99 -28.64
CA ARG A 8 -30.71 -16.29 -28.78
C ARG A 8 -29.30 -16.26 -28.17
N TRP A 9 -28.57 -15.15 -28.32
CA TRP A 9 -27.21 -14.99 -27.77
C TRP A 9 -27.18 -14.89 -26.23
N HIS A 10 -28.03 -14.05 -25.62
CA HIS A 10 -28.14 -14.01 -24.15
C HIS A 10 -28.62 -15.34 -23.56
N GLY A 11 -29.49 -16.06 -24.28
CA GLY A 11 -29.90 -17.43 -23.95
C GLY A 11 -28.80 -18.49 -24.17
N PHE A 12 -27.83 -18.26 -25.05
CA PHE A 12 -26.65 -19.11 -25.25
C PHE A 12 -25.62 -18.93 -24.12
N LEU A 13 -25.36 -17.70 -23.69
CA LEU A 13 -24.41 -17.42 -22.60
C LEU A 13 -24.87 -18.04 -21.26
N ARG A 14 -26.18 -18.21 -21.06
CA ARG A 14 -26.83 -18.84 -19.88
C ARG A 14 -26.31 -18.32 -18.52
N LEU A 15 -26.05 -17.01 -18.45
CA LEU A 15 -25.66 -16.30 -17.22
C LEU A 15 -26.84 -16.23 -16.24
N ALA A 16 -26.54 -16.15 -14.94
CA ALA A 16 -27.53 -15.91 -13.89
C ALA A 16 -28.24 -14.56 -14.10
N ARG A 17 -29.51 -14.48 -13.67
CA ARG A 17 -30.27 -13.22 -13.59
C ARG A 17 -29.80 -12.43 -12.36
N GLN A 18 -29.65 -11.12 -12.50
CA GLN A 18 -29.30 -10.20 -11.41
C GLN A 18 -30.53 -9.43 -10.91
N SER A 19 -30.38 -8.67 -9.82
CA SER A 19 -31.45 -7.83 -9.28
C SER A 19 -31.70 -6.58 -10.14
N PRO A 20 -32.89 -5.95 -10.07
CA PRO A 20 -33.15 -4.68 -10.75
C PRO A 20 -32.25 -3.52 -10.29
N SER A 21 -31.75 -3.54 -9.05
CA SER A 21 -30.78 -2.55 -8.55
C SER A 21 -29.41 -2.74 -9.20
N TRP A 22 -28.93 -3.98 -9.29
CA TRP A 22 -27.63 -4.31 -9.89
C TRP A 22 -27.50 -3.78 -11.32
N TYR A 23 -28.51 -3.94 -12.17
CA TYR A 23 -28.44 -3.38 -13.54
C TYR A 23 -28.41 -1.84 -13.54
N ARG A 24 -29.07 -1.16 -12.59
CA ARG A 24 -29.06 0.31 -12.48
C ARG A 24 -27.72 0.84 -12.00
N GLU A 25 -27.11 0.17 -11.04
CA GLU A 25 -25.77 0.48 -10.53
C GLU A 25 -24.70 0.20 -11.60
N ARG A 26 -24.73 -1.00 -12.20
CA ARG A 26 -23.81 -1.36 -13.29
C ARG A 26 -23.95 -0.43 -14.49
N LEU A 27 -25.16 -0.04 -14.89
CA LEU A 27 -25.36 0.94 -15.98
C LEU A 27 -24.78 2.32 -15.65
N ARG A 28 -24.79 2.76 -14.39
CA ARG A 28 -24.12 4.00 -13.96
C ARG A 28 -22.60 3.87 -14.08
N GLU A 29 -22.03 2.74 -13.69
CA GLU A 29 -20.59 2.44 -13.83
C GLU A 29 -20.16 2.45 -15.31
N GLU A 30 -20.82 1.68 -16.18
CA GLU A 30 -20.45 1.64 -17.62
C GLU A 30 -20.65 3.02 -18.29
N LEU A 31 -21.66 3.81 -17.89
CA LEU A 31 -21.86 5.17 -18.39
C LEU A 31 -20.82 6.18 -17.88
N LEU A 32 -20.14 5.89 -16.77
CA LEU A 32 -19.04 6.69 -16.23
C LEU A 32 -17.71 6.30 -16.91
N GLU A 33 -17.39 4.99 -16.98
CA GLU A 33 -16.23 4.51 -17.75
C GLU A 33 -16.28 4.99 -19.22
N ARG A 34 -17.48 5.04 -19.82
CA ARG A 34 -17.70 5.58 -21.18
C ARG A 34 -17.48 7.10 -21.31
N ARG A 35 -17.65 7.88 -20.24
CA ARG A 35 -17.37 9.33 -20.23
C ARG A 35 -15.88 9.63 -20.09
N GLU A 36 -15.17 8.78 -19.36
CA GLU A 36 -13.73 8.90 -19.10
C GLU A 36 -12.87 8.34 -20.26
N ALA A 37 -13.43 7.44 -21.07
CA ALA A 37 -12.80 6.92 -22.28
C ALA A 37 -12.30 8.05 -23.21
N LEU A 38 -10.99 8.15 -23.40
CA LEU A 38 -10.36 9.21 -24.21
C LEU A 38 -10.32 8.86 -25.70
N THR A 39 -9.82 7.67 -26.04
CA THR A 39 -9.57 7.23 -27.42
C THR A 39 -10.83 6.70 -28.13
N PRO A 40 -10.88 6.67 -29.48
CA PRO A 40 -11.99 6.08 -30.22
C PRO A 40 -12.23 4.59 -29.90
N MET A 41 -11.16 3.81 -29.69
CA MET A 41 -11.26 2.39 -29.38
C MET A 41 -11.78 2.13 -27.96
N GLN A 42 -11.36 2.93 -26.97
CA GLN A 42 -11.98 2.90 -25.63
C GLN A 42 -13.46 3.33 -25.69
N LYS A 43 -13.79 4.38 -26.44
CA LYS A 43 -15.18 4.83 -26.62
C LYS A 43 -16.06 3.74 -27.28
N LEU A 44 -15.54 2.99 -28.25
CA LEU A 44 -16.21 1.81 -28.81
C LEU A 44 -16.37 0.71 -27.76
N SER A 45 -15.30 0.40 -27.03
CA SER A 45 -15.26 -0.62 -25.98
C SER A 45 -16.31 -0.38 -24.88
N GLU A 46 -16.37 0.84 -24.33
CA GLU A 46 -17.29 1.13 -23.22
C GLU A 46 -18.71 1.44 -23.71
N THR A 47 -18.88 1.89 -24.96
CA THR A 47 -20.22 1.88 -25.60
C THR A 47 -20.76 0.46 -25.73
N ALA A 48 -19.91 -0.53 -26.03
CA ALA A 48 -20.32 -1.93 -26.09
C ALA A 48 -20.69 -2.52 -24.72
N ASP A 49 -20.01 -2.13 -23.63
CA ASP A 49 -20.33 -2.63 -22.29
C ASP A 49 -21.62 -1.97 -21.75
N VAL A 50 -21.89 -0.69 -22.06
CA VAL A 50 -23.22 -0.04 -21.87
C VAL A 50 -24.32 -0.78 -22.66
N PHE A 51 -24.10 -1.09 -23.94
CA PHE A 51 -25.08 -1.80 -24.79
C PHE A 51 -25.32 -3.24 -24.31
N TYR A 52 -24.31 -3.87 -23.74
CA TYR A 52 -24.44 -5.18 -23.09
C TYR A 52 -25.36 -5.11 -21.87
N ILE A 53 -25.16 -4.15 -20.95
CA ILE A 53 -26.01 -4.02 -19.76
C ILE A 53 -27.46 -3.70 -20.13
N LEU A 54 -27.70 -2.78 -21.07
CA LEU A 54 -29.04 -2.45 -21.55
C LEU A 54 -29.74 -3.66 -22.19
N SER A 55 -29.03 -4.45 -23.00
CA SER A 55 -29.59 -5.65 -23.63
C SER A 55 -29.78 -6.81 -22.64
N ARG A 56 -28.89 -6.97 -21.65
CA ARG A 56 -29.01 -8.00 -20.62
C ARG A 56 -30.17 -7.72 -19.66
N ALA A 57 -30.32 -6.48 -19.21
CA ALA A 57 -31.43 -6.08 -18.35
C ALA A 57 -32.80 -6.33 -19.02
N MET A 58 -32.93 -5.98 -20.31
CA MET A 58 -34.13 -6.27 -21.09
C MET A 58 -34.35 -7.78 -21.37
N HIS A 59 -33.29 -8.60 -21.46
CA HIS A 59 -33.41 -10.06 -21.57
C HIS A 59 -33.94 -10.68 -20.28
N ASP A 60 -33.46 -10.21 -19.12
CA ASP A 60 -33.80 -10.77 -17.81
C ASP A 60 -35.10 -10.21 -17.21
N GLY A 61 -35.82 -9.35 -17.94
CA GLY A 61 -37.16 -8.87 -17.60
C GLY A 61 -37.23 -7.44 -17.04
N TYR A 62 -36.10 -6.75 -16.94
CA TYR A 62 -35.98 -5.44 -16.28
C TYR A 62 -35.50 -4.33 -17.25
N PRO A 63 -36.34 -3.89 -18.21
CA PRO A 63 -35.95 -2.84 -19.16
C PRO A 63 -35.70 -1.51 -18.44
N LEU A 64 -34.44 -1.06 -18.40
CA LEU A 64 -34.07 0.21 -17.75
C LEU A 64 -34.41 1.46 -18.57
N GLN A 65 -34.49 1.30 -19.89
CA GLN A 65 -34.96 2.29 -20.86
C GLN A 65 -35.37 1.56 -22.14
N THR A 66 -36.17 2.21 -22.98
CA THR A 66 -36.47 1.76 -24.34
C THR A 66 -35.20 1.84 -25.19
N VAL A 67 -34.50 0.70 -25.32
CA VAL A 67 -33.36 0.56 -26.24
C VAL A 67 -33.79 1.00 -27.64
N THR A 68 -33.07 1.95 -28.22
CA THR A 68 -33.32 2.46 -29.56
C THR A 68 -33.34 1.32 -30.59
N PRO A 69 -34.25 1.36 -31.58
CA PRO A 69 -34.36 0.30 -32.57
C PRO A 69 -33.08 0.18 -33.42
N TYR A 70 -32.94 -0.97 -34.10
CA TYR A 70 -31.79 -1.34 -34.93
C TYR A 70 -31.70 -0.53 -36.25
N THR A 71 -31.50 0.78 -36.15
CA THR A 71 -31.05 1.69 -37.23
C THR A 71 -30.53 2.99 -36.60
N PRO A 72 -29.45 3.61 -37.10
CA PRO A 72 -28.75 3.33 -38.36
C PRO A 72 -27.48 2.46 -38.19
N ILE A 73 -26.78 2.27 -39.31
CA ILE A 73 -25.53 1.52 -39.52
C ILE A 73 -24.51 1.52 -38.35
N PRO A 74 -24.12 2.65 -37.71
CA PRO A 74 -23.10 2.65 -36.64
C PRO A 74 -23.39 1.70 -35.46
N HIS A 75 -24.66 1.37 -35.17
CA HIS A 75 -24.99 0.44 -34.10
C HIS A 75 -24.65 -1.03 -34.42
N ILE A 76 -24.56 -1.41 -35.70
CA ILE A 76 -24.23 -2.79 -36.11
C ILE A 76 -22.80 -3.14 -35.65
N PHE A 77 -21.83 -2.25 -35.87
CA PHE A 77 -20.45 -2.45 -35.43
C PHE A 77 -20.33 -2.58 -33.90
N ILE A 78 -21.08 -1.78 -33.15
CA ILE A 78 -21.15 -1.87 -31.68
C ILE A 78 -21.69 -3.23 -31.25
N TYR A 79 -22.79 -3.72 -31.86
CA TYR A 79 -23.35 -5.02 -31.51
C TYR A 79 -22.46 -6.20 -31.92
N THR A 80 -21.81 -6.16 -33.09
CA THR A 80 -20.84 -7.19 -33.51
C THR A 80 -19.64 -7.25 -32.57
N TYR A 81 -19.05 -6.10 -32.26
CA TYR A 81 -17.94 -5.99 -31.31
C TYR A 81 -18.33 -6.44 -29.90
N MET A 82 -19.52 -6.05 -29.41
CA MET A 82 -20.08 -6.52 -28.14
C MET A 82 -20.22 -8.05 -28.10
N ILE A 83 -20.81 -8.65 -29.14
CA ILE A 83 -20.99 -10.11 -29.22
C ILE A 83 -19.63 -10.81 -29.18
N ALA A 84 -18.64 -10.35 -29.93
CA ALA A 84 -17.28 -10.90 -29.90
C ALA A 84 -16.61 -10.74 -28.52
N LYS A 85 -16.60 -9.52 -27.96
CA LYS A 85 -16.00 -9.15 -26.66
C LYS A 85 -16.55 -10.00 -25.51
N PHE A 86 -17.87 -10.12 -25.39
CA PHE A 86 -18.50 -10.88 -24.31
C PHE A 86 -18.48 -12.39 -24.53
N THR A 87 -18.52 -12.89 -25.77
CA THR A 87 -18.36 -14.33 -26.05
C THR A 87 -16.93 -14.80 -25.81
N SER A 88 -15.92 -13.95 -26.09
CA SER A 88 -14.51 -14.21 -25.73
C SER A 88 -14.32 -14.30 -24.22
N ARG A 89 -14.81 -13.31 -23.46
CA ARG A 89 -14.81 -13.34 -21.97
C ARG A 89 -15.48 -14.61 -21.42
N TRP A 90 -16.62 -15.03 -21.99
CA TRP A 90 -17.33 -16.27 -21.62
C TRP A 90 -16.50 -17.54 -21.91
N LEU A 91 -15.86 -17.60 -23.09
CA LEU A 91 -15.04 -18.74 -23.47
C LEU A 91 -13.82 -18.86 -22.56
N PHE A 92 -13.16 -17.75 -22.22
CA PHE A 92 -12.03 -17.72 -21.29
C PHE A 92 -12.32 -18.42 -19.96
N TYR A 93 -13.37 -18.04 -19.24
CA TYR A 93 -13.69 -18.67 -17.95
C TYR A 93 -14.11 -20.14 -18.08
N ARG A 94 -14.71 -20.54 -19.21
CA ARG A 94 -15.04 -21.95 -19.49
C ARG A 94 -13.82 -22.80 -19.85
N VAL A 95 -12.77 -22.20 -20.42
CA VAL A 95 -11.47 -22.85 -20.61
C VAL A 95 -10.72 -22.92 -19.28
N ALA A 96 -10.66 -21.82 -18.52
CA ALA A 96 -10.01 -21.76 -17.21
C ALA A 96 -10.58 -22.80 -16.24
N ALA A 97 -11.91 -22.86 -16.06
CA ALA A 97 -12.54 -23.82 -15.16
C ALA A 97 -12.32 -25.30 -15.56
N ARG A 98 -12.06 -25.59 -16.84
CA ARG A 98 -11.68 -26.93 -17.31
C ARG A 98 -10.22 -27.26 -16.99
N LEU A 99 -9.32 -26.29 -17.16
CA LEU A 99 -7.89 -26.44 -16.86
C LEU A 99 -7.67 -26.58 -15.35
N CYS A 100 -8.36 -25.79 -14.52
CA CYS A 100 -8.39 -25.90 -13.06
C CYS A 100 -9.13 -27.14 -12.51
N ARG A 101 -9.54 -28.09 -13.38
CA ARG A 101 -10.21 -29.36 -13.04
C ARG A 101 -11.42 -29.24 -12.09
N THR A 102 -12.10 -28.10 -12.08
CA THR A 102 -13.15 -27.80 -11.10
C THR A 102 -14.36 -28.73 -11.30
N PRO A 103 -14.89 -29.41 -10.25
CA PRO A 103 -15.94 -30.41 -10.41
C PRO A 103 -17.23 -29.87 -11.06
N ASN A 104 -17.48 -28.56 -10.96
CA ASN A 104 -18.63 -27.87 -11.56
C ASN A 104 -18.26 -27.02 -12.81
N ALA A 105 -17.19 -27.33 -13.55
CA ALA A 105 -16.73 -26.55 -14.71
C ALA A 105 -17.79 -26.30 -15.82
N GLY A 106 -18.86 -27.10 -15.89
CA GLY A 106 -20.01 -26.86 -16.80
C GLY A 106 -20.97 -25.73 -16.35
N GLN A 107 -20.86 -25.28 -15.11
CA GLN A 107 -21.69 -24.24 -14.49
C GLN A 107 -21.02 -22.85 -14.54
N VAL A 108 -19.68 -22.79 -14.58
CA VAL A 108 -18.92 -21.52 -14.65
C VAL A 108 -19.26 -20.77 -15.93
N ARG A 109 -19.94 -19.63 -15.79
CA ARG A 109 -20.39 -18.77 -16.88
C ARG A 109 -20.30 -17.33 -16.39
N GLU A 110 -19.22 -16.67 -16.75
CA GLU A 110 -18.88 -15.31 -16.34
C GLU A 110 -18.45 -14.53 -17.58
N VAL A 111 -18.70 -13.22 -17.60
CA VAL A 111 -18.30 -12.33 -18.71
C VAL A 111 -17.63 -11.04 -18.22
N ILE A 112 -17.03 -11.13 -17.04
CA ILE A 112 -16.19 -10.10 -16.43
C ILE A 112 -14.88 -9.97 -17.23
N ASN A 113 -14.30 -8.77 -17.29
CA ASN A 113 -13.04 -8.56 -17.99
C ASN A 113 -11.86 -9.23 -17.25
N PRO A 114 -11.16 -10.25 -17.80
CA PRO A 114 -10.05 -10.91 -17.13
C PRO A 114 -8.82 -10.01 -16.89
N ALA A 115 -8.76 -8.84 -17.53
CA ALA A 115 -7.72 -7.83 -17.25
C ALA A 115 -7.95 -7.04 -15.94
N LYS A 116 -9.17 -7.01 -15.38
CA LYS A 116 -9.47 -6.28 -14.12
C LYS A 116 -9.23 -7.21 -12.91
N GLU A 117 -7.98 -7.28 -12.43
CA GLU A 117 -7.47 -8.20 -11.37
C GLU A 117 -8.48 -8.49 -10.23
N HIS A 118 -9.02 -7.45 -9.59
CA HIS A 118 -9.92 -7.61 -8.44
C HIS A 118 -11.20 -8.39 -8.80
N LYS A 119 -11.79 -8.11 -9.98
CA LYS A 119 -13.01 -8.78 -10.48
C LYS A 119 -12.73 -10.24 -10.86
N VAL A 120 -11.49 -10.59 -11.22
CA VAL A 120 -11.06 -12.00 -11.39
C VAL A 120 -10.92 -12.70 -10.04
N GLY A 121 -10.40 -12.01 -9.02
CA GLY A 121 -10.29 -12.53 -7.66
C GLY A 121 -11.64 -12.88 -7.02
N GLU A 122 -12.71 -12.14 -7.37
CA GLU A 122 -14.09 -12.49 -7.04
C GLU A 122 -14.60 -13.70 -7.82
N VAL A 123 -14.38 -13.77 -9.14
CA VAL A 123 -14.84 -14.90 -9.97
C VAL A 123 -14.21 -16.21 -9.51
N ALA A 124 -12.91 -16.20 -9.24
CA ALA A 124 -12.21 -17.37 -8.70
C ALA A 124 -12.83 -17.84 -7.37
N PHE A 125 -13.13 -16.90 -6.46
CA PHE A 125 -13.80 -17.19 -5.19
C PHE A 125 -15.23 -17.74 -5.37
N ARG A 126 -16.04 -17.12 -6.24
CA ARG A 126 -17.43 -17.53 -6.50
C ARG A 126 -17.57 -18.94 -7.09
N HIS A 127 -16.58 -19.41 -7.86
CA HIS A 127 -16.63 -20.68 -8.58
C HIS A 127 -15.65 -21.74 -8.06
N GLY A 128 -14.91 -21.47 -6.98
CA GLY A 128 -13.93 -22.40 -6.41
C GLY A 128 -12.74 -22.68 -7.33
N LEU A 129 -12.31 -21.69 -8.11
CA LEU A 129 -11.10 -21.77 -8.94
C LEU A 129 -9.90 -21.31 -8.12
N ASP A 130 -8.73 -21.93 -8.30
CA ASP A 130 -7.51 -21.37 -7.70
C ASP A 130 -7.15 -20.03 -8.35
N ARG A 131 -6.77 -19.06 -7.50
CA ARG A 131 -6.33 -17.73 -7.90
C ARG A 131 -4.95 -17.76 -8.55
N SER A 132 -4.11 -18.76 -8.28
CA SER A 132 -2.84 -18.96 -8.98
C SER A 132 -3.08 -19.45 -10.40
N ASP A 133 -3.80 -20.56 -10.56
CA ASP A 133 -4.11 -21.14 -11.87
C ASP A 133 -4.81 -20.15 -12.81
N VAL A 134 -5.84 -19.42 -12.33
CA VAL A 134 -6.57 -18.47 -13.18
C VAL A 134 -5.70 -17.27 -13.60
N ARG A 135 -4.68 -16.89 -12.79
CA ARG A 135 -3.66 -15.91 -13.21
C ARG A 135 -2.72 -16.50 -14.27
N ILE A 136 -2.17 -17.69 -14.03
CA ILE A 136 -1.29 -18.39 -15.00
C ILE A 136 -2.00 -18.60 -16.34
N ILE A 137 -3.28 -18.99 -16.33
CA ILE A 137 -4.12 -19.19 -17.51
C ILE A 137 -4.48 -17.87 -18.18
N ARG A 138 -4.66 -16.76 -17.43
CA ARG A 138 -4.78 -15.42 -18.03
C ARG A 138 -3.50 -15.06 -18.77
N ASP A 139 -2.37 -15.12 -18.08
CA ASP A 139 -1.08 -14.61 -18.54
C ASP A 139 -0.59 -15.40 -19.77
N THR A 140 -0.78 -16.73 -19.78
CA THR A 140 -0.53 -17.56 -20.97
C THR A 140 -1.53 -17.36 -22.11
N ASN A 141 -2.83 -17.12 -21.87
CA ASN A 141 -3.77 -16.80 -22.95
C ASN A 141 -3.52 -15.42 -23.58
N THR A 142 -2.90 -14.46 -22.87
CA THR A 142 -2.36 -13.23 -23.49
C THR A 142 -1.15 -13.46 -24.39
N MET A 143 -0.54 -14.66 -24.36
CA MET A 143 0.61 -15.04 -25.21
C MET A 143 0.28 -16.11 -26.26
N ALA A 144 -0.85 -16.82 -26.15
CA ALA A 144 -1.09 -18.06 -26.90
C ALA A 144 -2.18 -17.94 -27.98
N THR A 145 -1.77 -17.56 -29.20
CA THR A 145 -2.47 -17.99 -30.43
C THR A 145 -1.80 -19.22 -31.01
N SER A 146 -2.56 -20.32 -31.08
CA SER A 146 -2.20 -21.65 -31.60
C SER A 146 -1.33 -22.57 -30.70
N PRO A 147 -1.45 -23.92 -30.83
CA PRO A 147 -1.24 -24.82 -29.68
C PRO A 147 -0.32 -26.05 -29.91
N VAL A 148 0.37 -26.51 -28.87
CA VAL A 148 0.86 -27.90 -28.75
C VAL A 148 0.68 -28.41 -27.33
N LEU A 149 0.15 -29.64 -27.18
CA LEU A 149 0.06 -30.36 -25.91
C LEU A 149 1.38 -31.11 -25.62
N ARG A 150 1.78 -31.18 -24.35
CA ARG A 150 2.43 -32.38 -23.79
C ARG A 150 2.07 -32.55 -22.30
N VAL A 151 2.05 -33.80 -21.86
CA VAL A 151 1.58 -34.23 -20.54
C VAL A 151 2.62 -35.16 -19.93
N SER A 152 2.98 -34.94 -18.68
CA SER A 152 3.71 -35.91 -17.85
C SER A 152 3.50 -35.64 -16.36
N SER A 153 2.71 -36.52 -15.72
CA SER A 153 2.73 -36.84 -14.29
C SER A 153 4.07 -37.50 -13.89
N SER A 154 4.53 -37.60 -12.63
CA SER A 154 4.03 -37.19 -11.30
C SER A 154 5.03 -37.62 -10.21
N SER A 155 5.10 -36.94 -9.05
CA SER A 155 5.29 -37.61 -7.74
C SER A 155 5.05 -36.70 -6.54
N LEU A 156 4.50 -37.28 -5.48
CA LEU A 156 4.03 -36.70 -4.23
C LEU A 156 5.08 -35.97 -3.35
N ALA A 157 4.72 -34.76 -2.94
CA ALA A 157 4.79 -34.19 -1.58
C ALA A 157 5.90 -34.59 -0.58
N SER A 158 6.64 -33.57 -0.12
CA SER A 158 6.80 -33.30 1.32
C SER A 158 6.98 -31.79 1.61
N ASP A 159 6.71 -31.42 2.87
CA ASP A 159 7.20 -30.27 3.65
C ASP A 159 6.86 -28.80 3.33
N PHE A 160 6.73 -28.05 4.43
CA PHE A 160 6.48 -26.61 4.52
C PHE A 160 7.81 -25.82 4.54
N ASP A 161 8.23 -25.30 3.38
CA ASP A 161 8.72 -23.92 3.29
C ASP A 161 8.51 -23.41 1.85
N SER A 162 8.06 -22.16 1.70
CA SER A 162 8.06 -21.45 0.42
C SER A 162 8.21 -19.95 0.62
N THR A 163 9.39 -19.57 1.12
CA THR A 163 10.01 -18.31 0.67
C THR A 163 9.87 -18.22 -0.86
N ARG A 164 9.10 -17.24 -1.35
CA ARG A 164 8.87 -17.08 -2.79
C ARG A 164 10.14 -16.59 -3.46
N VAL A 165 10.92 -17.54 -3.98
CA VAL A 165 12.05 -17.27 -4.87
C VAL A 165 11.49 -16.60 -6.12
N SER A 166 11.63 -15.27 -6.19
CA SER A 166 11.48 -14.54 -7.45
C SER A 166 12.51 -15.08 -8.43
N GLU A 167 12.09 -15.41 -9.65
CA GLU A 167 12.99 -15.77 -10.74
C GLU A 167 14.00 -14.62 -10.93
N LYS A 168 15.28 -14.88 -10.67
CA LYS A 168 16.33 -13.85 -10.64
C LYS A 168 16.76 -13.49 -12.07
N LYS A 169 15.99 -12.63 -12.75
CA LYS A 169 16.36 -12.09 -14.07
C LYS A 169 17.78 -11.47 -14.02
N PRO A 170 18.69 -11.82 -14.97
CA PRO A 170 20.05 -11.29 -15.00
C PRO A 170 20.08 -9.79 -15.33
N LEU A 171 21.24 -9.14 -15.09
CA LEU A 171 21.42 -7.73 -15.45
C LEU A 171 21.89 -7.65 -16.90
N VAL A 172 20.96 -7.63 -17.85
CA VAL A 172 21.28 -7.41 -19.26
C VAL A 172 20.88 -6.01 -19.67
N ILE A 173 21.82 -5.27 -20.26
CA ILE A 173 21.72 -3.84 -20.61
C ILE A 173 21.92 -3.68 -22.11
N GLY A 174 20.92 -3.17 -22.82
CA GLY A 174 21.01 -2.88 -24.24
C GLY A 174 21.67 -1.52 -24.49
N LEU A 175 22.76 -1.47 -25.27
CA LEU A 175 23.31 -0.23 -25.82
C LEU A 175 22.76 0.00 -27.22
N TYR A 176 21.96 1.07 -27.38
CA TYR A 176 21.21 1.38 -28.59
C TYR A 176 21.64 2.72 -29.21
N GLY A 177 21.14 3.00 -30.42
CA GLY A 177 21.45 4.20 -31.20
C GLY A 177 21.94 3.89 -32.62
N LEU A 178 21.71 4.85 -33.52
CA LEU A 178 21.85 4.71 -34.96
C LEU A 178 23.22 4.17 -35.45
N PRO A 179 23.30 3.52 -36.62
CA PRO A 179 24.57 3.19 -37.27
C PRO A 179 25.48 4.43 -37.43
N GLY A 180 26.62 4.44 -36.72
CA GLY A 180 27.56 5.57 -36.63
C GLY A 180 27.57 6.32 -35.29
N SER A 181 26.70 5.97 -34.33
CA SER A 181 26.67 6.57 -32.98
C SER A 181 27.91 6.27 -32.13
N GLY A 182 28.65 5.20 -32.43
CA GLY A 182 29.89 4.81 -31.75
C GLY A 182 29.77 3.65 -30.75
N LYS A 183 28.68 2.87 -30.77
CA LYS A 183 28.44 1.74 -29.83
C LYS A 183 29.64 0.82 -29.62
N SER A 184 30.20 0.27 -30.70
CA SER A 184 31.36 -0.64 -30.65
C SER A 184 32.60 0.01 -30.03
N THR A 185 32.85 1.28 -30.36
CA THR A 185 33.95 2.07 -29.78
C THR A 185 33.75 2.29 -28.28
N LEU A 186 32.50 2.54 -27.85
CA LEU A 186 32.17 2.71 -26.44
C LEU A 186 32.33 1.38 -25.68
N ILE A 187 31.79 0.27 -26.19
CA ILE A 187 31.95 -1.05 -25.61
C ILE A 187 33.41 -1.45 -25.50
N ASN A 188 34.20 -1.27 -26.56
CA ASN A 188 35.62 -1.63 -26.54
C ASN A 188 36.46 -0.74 -25.61
N ARG A 189 35.98 0.45 -25.23
CA ARG A 189 36.57 1.25 -24.13
C ARG A 189 36.10 0.72 -22.76
N MET A 190 34.83 0.40 -22.59
CA MET A 190 34.29 -0.17 -21.33
C MET A 190 34.92 -1.52 -20.98
N LYS A 191 35.27 -2.36 -21.97
CA LYS A 191 36.03 -3.62 -21.81
C LYS A 191 37.42 -3.44 -21.15
N LEU A 192 37.93 -2.22 -21.04
CA LEU A 192 39.25 -1.92 -20.45
C LEU A 192 39.16 -1.41 -18.99
N GLU A 193 37.94 -1.16 -18.48
CA GLU A 193 37.74 -0.61 -17.15
C GLU A 193 37.71 -1.72 -16.09
N LEU A 194 38.70 -1.72 -15.20
CA LEU A 194 38.87 -2.74 -14.14
C LEU A 194 37.67 -2.83 -13.17
N GLU A 195 36.89 -1.76 -13.04
CA GLU A 195 35.66 -1.76 -12.24
C GLU A 195 34.52 -2.55 -12.89
N LEU A 196 34.55 -2.73 -14.21
CA LEU A 196 33.53 -3.47 -14.96
C LEU A 196 33.91 -4.95 -15.15
N ASN A 197 34.82 -5.49 -14.32
CA ASN A 197 35.22 -6.89 -14.34
C ASN A 197 34.04 -7.88 -14.17
N ASN A 198 32.91 -7.45 -13.61
CA ASN A 198 31.67 -8.24 -13.47
C ASN A 198 30.75 -8.21 -14.71
N PHE A 199 31.10 -7.44 -15.74
CA PHE A 199 30.31 -7.28 -16.97
C PHE A 199 30.90 -8.03 -18.16
N ASP A 200 30.02 -8.66 -18.93
CA ASP A 200 30.31 -9.24 -20.25
C ASP A 200 29.81 -8.32 -21.36
N PHE A 201 30.57 -8.25 -22.45
CA PHE A 201 30.45 -7.17 -23.43
C PHE A 201 30.30 -7.72 -24.85
N TYR A 202 29.06 -7.77 -25.33
CA TYR A 202 28.68 -8.44 -26.57
C TYR A 202 28.35 -7.43 -27.68
N GLU A 203 28.90 -7.60 -28.89
CA GLU A 203 28.39 -6.92 -30.08
C GLU A 203 27.42 -7.82 -30.85
N GLY A 204 26.19 -7.37 -31.09
CA GLY A 204 25.12 -8.22 -31.61
C GLY A 204 25.42 -8.89 -32.96
N SER A 205 26.25 -8.29 -33.81
CA SER A 205 26.69 -8.92 -35.06
C SER A 205 27.72 -10.04 -34.88
N GLU A 206 28.52 -10.00 -33.81
CA GLU A 206 29.45 -11.08 -33.44
C GLU A 206 28.65 -12.27 -32.89
N LEU A 207 27.67 -11.99 -32.01
CA LEU A 207 26.83 -13.01 -31.38
C LEU A 207 25.87 -13.70 -32.37
N ILE A 208 25.34 -12.97 -33.35
CA ILE A 208 24.65 -13.59 -34.50
C ILE A 208 25.59 -14.50 -35.31
N SER A 209 26.88 -14.16 -35.40
CA SER A 209 27.86 -14.92 -36.17
C SER A 209 28.34 -16.21 -35.49
N THR A 210 28.22 -16.34 -34.16
CA THR A 210 28.49 -17.61 -33.45
C THR A 210 27.31 -18.59 -33.55
N ILE A 211 26.09 -18.09 -33.72
CA ILE A 211 24.86 -18.90 -33.80
C ILE A 211 24.57 -19.40 -35.23
N VAL A 212 24.91 -18.63 -36.27
CA VAL A 212 24.66 -19.01 -37.67
C VAL A 212 25.90 -19.63 -38.30
N THR A 213 25.81 -20.87 -38.75
CA THR A 213 26.86 -21.53 -39.55
C THR A 213 27.08 -20.74 -40.85
N GLY A 214 28.30 -20.24 -41.07
CA GLY A 214 28.61 -19.28 -42.15
C GLY A 214 28.54 -17.80 -41.75
N GLY A 215 28.28 -17.51 -40.47
CA GLY A 215 28.39 -16.19 -39.87
C GLY A 215 27.42 -15.14 -40.40
N LEU A 216 27.77 -13.86 -40.23
CA LEU A 216 26.92 -12.72 -40.61
C LEU A 216 26.52 -12.72 -42.09
N ALA A 217 27.36 -13.24 -42.99
CA ALA A 217 27.05 -13.33 -44.42
C ALA A 217 25.92 -14.33 -44.69
N ALA A 218 25.95 -15.51 -44.07
CA ALA A 218 24.84 -16.46 -44.13
C ALA A 218 23.56 -15.88 -43.50
N PHE A 219 23.68 -15.21 -42.34
CA PHE A 219 22.54 -14.52 -41.71
C PHE A 219 21.90 -13.45 -42.60
N GLN A 220 22.69 -12.71 -43.38
CA GLN A 220 22.15 -11.71 -44.32
C GLN A 220 21.30 -12.34 -45.43
N GLY A 221 21.59 -13.59 -45.84
CA GLY A 221 20.83 -14.34 -46.86
C GLY A 221 19.52 -14.98 -46.38
N LEU A 222 19.29 -15.11 -45.06
CA LEU A 222 18.06 -15.68 -44.49
C LEU A 222 16.82 -14.80 -44.78
N ASP A 223 15.61 -15.35 -44.64
CA ASP A 223 14.39 -14.54 -44.65
C ASP A 223 14.18 -13.78 -43.32
N GLN A 224 13.13 -12.95 -43.22
CA GLN A 224 12.89 -12.11 -42.04
C GLN A 224 12.36 -12.89 -40.82
N GLU A 225 11.68 -14.02 -41.00
CA GLU A 225 11.23 -14.89 -39.90
C GLU A 225 12.44 -15.64 -39.30
N ASP A 226 13.30 -16.22 -40.15
CA ASP A 226 14.56 -16.85 -39.72
C ASP A 226 15.52 -15.84 -39.08
N LYS A 227 15.64 -14.62 -39.66
CA LYS A 227 16.40 -13.53 -39.03
C LYS A 227 15.85 -13.18 -37.66
N ARG A 228 14.52 -13.18 -37.47
CA ARG A 228 13.92 -12.96 -36.14
C ARG A 228 14.24 -14.12 -35.19
N LEU A 229 14.08 -15.37 -35.60
CA LEU A 229 14.39 -16.54 -34.78
C LEU A 229 15.85 -16.56 -34.32
N VAL A 230 16.80 -16.22 -35.20
CA VAL A 230 18.23 -16.07 -34.84
C VAL A 230 18.44 -14.95 -33.84
N ARG A 231 17.84 -13.76 -34.04
CA ARG A 231 17.94 -12.64 -33.06
C ARG A 231 17.37 -13.03 -31.69
N GLN A 232 16.25 -13.76 -31.66
CA GLN A 232 15.65 -14.23 -30.41
C GLN A 232 16.54 -15.22 -29.66
N ARG A 233 17.18 -16.17 -30.36
CA ARG A 233 18.18 -17.07 -29.77
C ARG A 233 19.42 -16.31 -29.28
N ALA A 234 19.87 -15.31 -30.04
CA ALA A 234 21.03 -14.48 -29.73
C ALA A 234 20.88 -13.72 -28.41
N ILE A 235 19.74 -13.05 -28.18
CA ILE A 235 19.53 -12.34 -26.91
C ILE A 235 19.16 -13.29 -25.76
N ALA A 236 18.57 -14.46 -26.04
CA ALA A 236 18.31 -15.49 -25.03
C ALA A 236 19.60 -16.10 -24.46
N SER A 237 20.59 -16.44 -25.30
CA SER A 237 21.84 -17.05 -24.81
C SER A 237 22.64 -16.10 -23.91
N VAL A 238 22.57 -14.77 -24.12
CA VAL A 238 23.15 -13.79 -23.18
C VAL A 238 22.52 -13.89 -21.79
N ALA A 239 21.21 -14.13 -21.70
CA ALA A 239 20.55 -14.30 -20.41
C ALA A 239 21.00 -15.61 -19.72
N GLU A 240 21.15 -16.69 -20.48
CA GLU A 240 21.67 -17.98 -20.02
C GLU A 240 23.12 -17.87 -19.55
N ASP A 241 24.00 -17.22 -20.31
CA ASP A 241 25.40 -16.92 -19.95
C ASP A 241 25.49 -16.13 -18.63
N CYS A 242 24.74 -15.02 -18.51
CA CYS A 242 24.73 -14.22 -17.29
C CYS A 242 24.24 -15.00 -16.07
N LEU A 243 23.29 -15.93 -16.24
CA LEU A 243 22.80 -16.78 -15.16
C LEU A 243 23.82 -17.86 -14.78
N ALA A 244 24.45 -18.51 -15.76
CA ALA A 244 25.47 -19.52 -15.54
C ALA A 244 26.72 -18.95 -14.85
N GLN A 245 27.15 -17.75 -15.26
CA GLN A 245 28.37 -17.09 -14.76
C GLN A 245 28.12 -16.13 -13.58
N GLN A 246 26.85 -15.86 -13.22
CA GLN A 246 26.41 -14.86 -12.23
C GLN A 246 26.86 -13.41 -12.54
N ARG A 247 27.13 -13.11 -13.82
CA ARG A 247 27.64 -11.83 -14.31
C ARG A 247 26.52 -10.90 -14.80
N ALA A 248 26.88 -9.66 -15.09
CA ALA A 248 26.04 -8.70 -15.81
C ALA A 248 26.47 -8.66 -17.29
N ALA A 249 25.65 -8.13 -18.19
CA ALA A 249 25.99 -7.98 -19.60
C ALA A 249 25.57 -6.65 -20.20
N MET A 250 26.38 -6.17 -21.14
CA MET A 250 26.12 -5.00 -21.98
C MET A 250 26.17 -5.43 -23.45
N VAL A 251 25.06 -5.25 -24.18
CA VAL A 251 24.88 -5.76 -25.55
C VAL A 251 24.67 -4.60 -26.52
N ALA A 252 25.50 -4.46 -27.55
CA ALA A 252 25.24 -3.48 -28.62
C ALA A 252 24.13 -3.98 -29.57
N GLY A 253 22.93 -3.42 -29.41
CA GLY A 253 21.73 -3.75 -30.17
C GLY A 253 21.37 -2.71 -31.24
N HIS A 254 20.36 -3.02 -32.05
CA HIS A 254 19.72 -2.13 -33.01
C HIS A 254 18.20 -2.21 -32.82
N TYR A 255 17.48 -1.09 -32.90
CA TYR A 255 16.02 -1.08 -32.77
C TYR A 255 15.35 -1.26 -34.13
N MET A 256 15.69 -0.41 -35.10
CA MET A 256 15.25 -0.54 -36.49
C MET A 256 16.40 -0.31 -37.48
N PHE A 257 16.14 -0.56 -38.76
CA PHE A 257 16.91 -0.01 -39.87
C PHE A 257 15.99 0.81 -40.77
N TRP A 258 16.33 2.08 -41.01
CA TRP A 258 15.54 2.97 -41.87
C TRP A 258 16.42 3.59 -42.96
N PRO A 259 16.54 2.94 -44.14
CA PRO A 259 17.06 3.57 -45.35
C PRO A 259 16.31 4.86 -45.70
N GLN A 260 17.00 5.83 -46.33
CA GLN A 260 16.33 7.05 -46.79
C GLN A 260 15.58 6.77 -48.10
N GLY A 261 14.26 6.88 -48.06
CA GLY A 261 13.35 6.59 -49.17
C GLY A 261 12.17 5.71 -48.74
N ASP A 262 12.36 4.89 -47.70
CA ASP A 262 11.35 3.97 -47.21
C ASP A 262 10.29 4.69 -46.36
N LEU A 263 9.04 4.25 -46.49
CA LEU A 263 7.86 4.82 -45.80
C LEU A 263 7.93 4.72 -44.27
N GLY A 264 8.78 3.85 -43.73
CA GLY A 264 9.07 3.66 -42.31
C GLY A 264 10.30 2.76 -42.12
N GLY A 265 10.81 2.66 -40.89
CA GLY A 265 11.93 1.78 -40.57
C GLY A 265 11.51 0.33 -40.30
N ASP A 266 12.32 -0.62 -40.75
CA ASP A 266 12.20 -2.06 -40.45
C ASP A 266 12.62 -2.32 -39.00
N VAL A 267 11.67 -2.64 -38.11
CA VAL A 267 11.93 -2.88 -36.68
C VAL A 267 12.52 -4.27 -36.50
N VAL A 268 13.77 -4.32 -36.02
CA VAL A 268 14.54 -5.56 -35.85
C VAL A 268 14.61 -6.07 -34.42
N ALA A 269 14.32 -5.23 -33.43
CA ALA A 269 14.15 -5.64 -32.04
C ALA A 269 12.92 -6.53 -31.87
N THR A 270 13.01 -7.55 -31.01
CA THR A 270 12.01 -8.59 -30.83
C THR A 270 11.36 -8.54 -29.45
N ALA A 271 10.24 -9.25 -29.26
CA ALA A 271 9.66 -9.39 -27.92
C ALA A 271 10.62 -10.05 -26.91
N THR A 272 11.56 -10.89 -27.38
CA THR A 272 12.58 -11.53 -26.55
C THR A 272 13.62 -10.52 -26.05
N ASP A 273 13.97 -9.50 -26.84
CA ASP A 273 14.84 -8.40 -26.40
C ASP A 273 14.25 -7.71 -25.15
N PHE A 274 12.99 -7.29 -25.22
CA PHE A 274 12.32 -6.64 -24.08
C PHE A 274 12.05 -7.59 -22.90
N HIS A 275 11.95 -8.90 -23.14
CA HIS A 275 11.89 -9.89 -22.08
C HIS A 275 13.24 -10.09 -21.37
N VAL A 276 14.37 -10.03 -22.09
CA VAL A 276 15.72 -10.22 -21.53
C VAL A 276 16.31 -8.93 -20.94
N TYR A 277 16.23 -7.80 -21.65
CA TYR A 277 16.80 -6.55 -21.15
C TYR A 277 16.12 -6.10 -19.86
N THR A 278 16.92 -5.61 -18.92
CA THR A 278 16.46 -4.90 -17.71
C THR A 278 16.55 -3.38 -17.92
N HIS A 279 17.54 -2.95 -18.70
CA HIS A 279 17.82 -1.55 -19.01
C HIS A 279 18.16 -1.40 -20.49
N ILE A 280 17.82 -0.26 -21.10
CA ILE A 280 18.30 0.16 -22.42
C ILE A 280 18.85 1.58 -22.33
N ILE A 281 20.10 1.75 -22.77
CA ILE A 281 20.85 3.01 -22.84
C ILE A 281 20.95 3.43 -24.31
N TYR A 282 20.44 4.61 -24.66
CA TYR A 282 20.42 5.10 -26.03
C TYR A 282 21.46 6.22 -26.27
N LEU A 283 22.35 6.03 -27.24
CA LEU A 283 23.35 7.03 -27.63
C LEU A 283 22.73 8.09 -28.54
N ASP A 284 22.23 9.17 -27.93
CA ASP A 284 21.88 10.40 -28.67
C ASP A 284 23.16 11.17 -29.03
N ILE A 285 23.39 11.28 -30.34
CA ILE A 285 24.58 11.83 -31.00
C ILE A 285 24.07 12.72 -32.13
N PRO A 286 24.52 13.99 -32.27
CA PRO A 286 24.01 14.87 -33.32
C PRO A 286 24.12 14.27 -34.72
N ALA A 287 23.06 14.42 -35.53
CA ALA A 287 22.94 13.78 -36.83
C ALA A 287 24.08 14.12 -37.81
N HIS A 288 24.65 15.33 -37.73
CA HIS A 288 25.84 15.71 -38.51
C HIS A 288 27.08 14.92 -38.08
N THR A 289 27.26 14.63 -36.78
CA THR A 289 28.36 13.84 -36.25
C THR A 289 28.24 12.37 -36.68
N ILE A 290 27.01 11.84 -36.69
CA ILE A 290 26.72 10.50 -37.23
C ILE A 290 27.05 10.45 -38.73
N LEU A 291 26.63 11.46 -39.50
CA LEU A 291 26.91 11.54 -40.94
C LEU A 291 28.42 11.59 -41.24
N GLU A 292 29.18 12.43 -40.53
CA GLU A 292 30.64 12.50 -40.70
C GLU A 292 31.35 11.21 -40.32
N ARG A 293 30.93 10.54 -39.22
CA ARG A 293 31.45 9.22 -38.86
C ARG A 293 31.12 8.16 -39.91
N ARG A 294 29.91 8.19 -40.50
CA ARG A 294 29.52 7.26 -41.58
C ARG A 294 30.33 7.46 -42.86
N LYS A 295 30.69 8.70 -43.23
CA LYS A 295 31.56 9.00 -44.38
C LYS A 295 33.00 8.49 -44.20
N ARG A 296 33.51 8.48 -42.97
CA ARG A 296 34.90 8.12 -42.64
C ARG A 296 35.09 6.63 -42.31
N ASP A 297 34.00 5.87 -42.19
CA ASP A 297 34.04 4.45 -41.88
C ASP A 297 34.24 3.62 -43.16
N VAL A 298 35.50 3.29 -43.44
CA VAL A 298 35.91 2.44 -44.57
C VAL A 298 35.64 0.95 -44.35
N HIS A 299 35.25 0.53 -43.15
CA HIS A 299 35.11 -0.88 -42.79
C HIS A 299 33.66 -1.39 -42.83
N ARG A 300 32.67 -0.52 -42.60
CA ARG A 300 31.25 -0.89 -42.59
C ARG A 300 30.46 -0.08 -43.62
N HIS A 301 30.17 -0.69 -44.76
CA HIS A 301 29.28 -0.12 -45.78
C HIS A 301 27.89 0.18 -45.19
N ARG A 302 27.33 1.34 -45.54
CA ARG A 302 26.01 1.79 -45.07
C ARG A 302 25.31 2.58 -46.19
N PRO A 303 23.98 2.48 -46.35
CA PRO A 303 23.23 3.32 -47.28
C PRO A 303 23.46 4.81 -47.06
N MET A 304 23.31 5.61 -48.11
CA MET A 304 23.31 7.07 -47.97
C MET A 304 22.12 7.54 -47.14
N ALA A 305 22.34 8.58 -46.32
CA ALA A 305 21.32 9.22 -45.51
C ALA A 305 21.70 10.68 -45.26
N SER A 306 20.73 11.58 -45.39
CA SER A 306 20.86 13.00 -45.05
C SER A 306 20.84 13.21 -43.52
N ALA A 307 21.39 14.33 -43.06
CA ALA A 307 21.34 14.70 -41.65
C ALA A 307 19.89 14.87 -41.14
N ALA A 308 18.97 15.33 -41.98
CA ALA A 308 17.54 15.42 -41.67
C ALA A 308 16.90 14.03 -41.44
N HIS A 309 17.15 13.07 -42.36
CA HIS A 309 16.68 11.69 -42.20
C HIS A 309 17.24 11.02 -40.95
N LEU A 310 18.54 11.21 -40.67
CA LEU A 310 19.17 10.71 -39.44
C LEU A 310 18.56 11.32 -38.17
N GLN A 311 18.18 12.61 -38.19
CA GLN A 311 17.51 13.26 -37.06
C GLN A 311 16.05 12.76 -36.89
N GLN A 312 15.35 12.46 -37.98
CA GLN A 312 14.00 11.89 -37.97
C GLN A 312 14.02 10.44 -37.43
N TRP A 313 14.91 9.59 -37.96
CA TRP A 313 15.12 8.23 -37.48
C TRP A 313 15.54 8.20 -36.00
N GLN A 314 16.48 9.06 -35.59
CA GLN A 314 16.93 9.13 -34.19
C GLN A 314 15.81 9.47 -33.21
N ARG A 315 14.90 10.39 -33.57
CA ARG A 315 13.69 10.68 -32.79
C ARG A 315 12.76 9.47 -32.74
N ALA A 316 12.46 8.86 -33.89
CA ALA A 316 11.59 7.70 -33.97
C ALA A 316 12.09 6.49 -33.16
N GLU A 317 13.41 6.22 -33.09
CA GLU A 317 13.94 5.19 -32.18
C GLU A 317 13.74 5.59 -30.71
N ILE A 318 14.06 6.83 -30.33
CA ILE A 318 13.94 7.29 -28.93
C ILE A 318 12.49 7.24 -28.44
N ASP A 319 11.55 7.75 -29.23
CA ASP A 319 10.14 7.84 -28.85
C ASP A 319 9.51 6.44 -28.73
N GLN A 320 9.74 5.58 -29.72
CA GLN A 320 9.20 4.21 -29.71
C GLN A 320 9.85 3.32 -28.64
N LEU A 321 11.18 3.40 -28.46
CA LEU A 321 11.86 2.67 -27.38
C LEU A 321 11.36 3.13 -26.01
N ARG A 322 11.17 4.45 -25.79
CA ARG A 322 10.68 4.98 -24.52
C ARG A 322 9.32 4.38 -24.12
N ASP A 323 8.40 4.24 -25.08
CA ASP A 323 7.08 3.67 -24.82
C ASP A 323 7.04 2.14 -24.78
N LEU A 324 7.86 1.43 -25.58
CA LEU A 324 8.00 -0.02 -25.48
C LEU A 324 8.67 -0.45 -24.16
N CYS A 325 9.74 0.24 -23.75
CA CYS A 325 10.43 -0.01 -22.49
C CYS A 325 9.47 0.14 -21.29
N ARG A 326 8.64 1.19 -21.28
CA ARG A 326 7.55 1.36 -20.28
C ARG A 326 6.60 0.17 -20.27
N GLN A 327 6.12 -0.28 -21.43
CA GLN A 327 5.18 -1.41 -21.55
C GLN A 327 5.77 -2.73 -21.06
N HIS A 328 7.07 -2.97 -21.29
CA HIS A 328 7.76 -4.20 -20.91
C HIS A 328 8.52 -4.12 -19.56
N SER A 329 8.36 -3.02 -18.81
CA SER A 329 9.08 -2.77 -17.55
C SER A 329 10.61 -2.80 -17.65
N VAL A 330 11.14 -2.35 -18.80
CA VAL A 330 12.57 -2.10 -19.03
C VAL A 330 12.86 -0.64 -18.70
N LEU A 331 13.94 -0.35 -17.98
CA LEU A 331 14.32 1.05 -17.69
C LEU A 331 15.07 1.65 -18.88
N PHE A 332 14.66 2.83 -19.33
CA PHE A 332 15.23 3.52 -20.49
C PHE A 332 16.00 4.78 -20.07
N SER A 333 17.17 5.02 -20.67
CA SER A 333 17.91 6.27 -20.50
C SER A 333 18.58 6.71 -21.80
N VAL A 334 18.45 7.99 -22.14
CA VAL A 334 19.10 8.64 -23.29
C VAL A 334 20.34 9.41 -22.81
N VAL A 335 21.49 9.16 -23.42
CA VAL A 335 22.75 9.84 -23.05
C VAL A 335 22.76 11.28 -23.58
N PRO A 336 22.69 12.33 -22.72
CA PRO A 336 22.46 13.71 -23.16
C PRO A 336 23.50 14.21 -24.17
N LYS A 337 23.09 15.06 -25.13
CA LYS A 337 23.91 15.39 -26.31
C LYS A 337 25.31 15.91 -25.99
N HIS A 338 25.43 16.75 -24.97
CA HIS A 338 26.63 17.53 -24.65
C HIS A 338 27.49 16.96 -23.50
N THR A 339 27.18 15.75 -22.99
CA THR A 339 28.00 15.07 -21.96
C THR A 339 29.05 14.14 -22.57
N ASP A 340 30.11 13.83 -21.80
CA ASP A 340 30.97 12.69 -22.13
C ASP A 340 30.15 11.39 -22.05
N LYS A 341 29.99 10.76 -23.22
CA LYS A 341 29.25 9.51 -23.39
C LYS A 341 29.88 8.37 -22.60
N PHE A 342 31.20 8.41 -22.39
CA PHE A 342 31.88 7.40 -21.61
C PHE A 342 31.60 7.56 -20.12
N ALA A 343 31.91 8.72 -19.52
CA ALA A 343 31.64 8.96 -18.10
C ALA A 343 30.16 8.79 -17.73
N PHE A 344 29.22 9.27 -18.57
CA PHE A 344 27.79 9.14 -18.31
C PHE A 344 27.32 7.67 -18.35
N VAL A 345 27.76 6.88 -19.32
CA VAL A 345 27.36 5.46 -19.38
C VAL A 345 28.03 4.65 -18.26
N LEU A 346 29.26 4.98 -17.87
CA LEU A 346 29.92 4.36 -16.70
C LEU A 346 29.16 4.66 -15.39
N LYS A 347 28.65 5.90 -15.22
CA LYS A 347 27.75 6.29 -14.11
C LYS A 347 26.48 5.43 -14.09
N LEU A 348 25.87 5.17 -15.26
CA LEU A 348 24.70 4.30 -15.38
C LEU A 348 25.01 2.83 -15.05
N LEU A 349 26.09 2.26 -15.60
CA LEU A 349 26.46 0.85 -15.37
C LEU A 349 26.69 0.56 -13.88
N ARG A 350 27.48 1.40 -13.19
CA ARG A 350 27.71 1.32 -11.74
C ARG A 350 26.39 1.36 -10.95
N HIS A 351 25.49 2.28 -11.30
CA HIS A 351 24.19 2.40 -10.62
C HIS A 351 23.30 1.17 -10.83
N PHE A 352 23.24 0.63 -12.05
CA PHE A 352 22.40 -0.54 -12.36
C PHE A 352 22.93 -1.83 -11.73
N GLU A 353 24.24 -1.96 -11.55
CA GLU A 353 24.84 -3.07 -10.76
C GLU A 353 24.53 -2.94 -9.27
N GLN A 354 24.85 -1.77 -8.68
CA GLN A 354 24.58 -1.48 -7.25
C GLN A 354 23.12 -1.73 -6.88
N THR A 355 22.18 -1.27 -7.71
CA THR A 355 20.74 -1.34 -7.42
C THR A 355 20.10 -2.69 -7.72
N LYS A 356 20.78 -3.60 -8.44
CA LYS A 356 20.43 -5.03 -8.48
C LYS A 356 20.93 -5.78 -7.25
N ALA A 357 22.12 -5.45 -6.76
CA ALA A 357 22.72 -6.13 -5.60
C ALA A 357 22.08 -5.71 -4.26
N SER A 358 21.48 -4.51 -4.21
CA SER A 358 21.08 -3.85 -2.97
C SER A 358 19.58 -3.85 -2.72
N CYS A 359 19.17 -4.16 -1.49
CA CYS A 359 17.81 -3.93 -1.03
C CYS A 359 17.56 -2.43 -0.81
N ASN A 360 16.73 -1.81 -1.67
CA ASN A 360 16.41 -0.39 -1.60
C ASN A 360 15.79 0.04 -0.24
N PHE A 361 15.03 -0.85 0.40
CA PHE A 361 14.49 -0.61 1.74
C PHE A 361 15.60 -0.44 2.79
N ASP A 362 16.63 -1.29 2.79
CA ASP A 362 17.70 -1.24 3.78
C ASP A 362 18.53 0.05 3.65
N PHE A 363 18.76 0.52 2.42
CA PHE A 363 19.43 1.81 2.18
C PHE A 363 18.58 3.01 2.65
N VAL A 364 17.26 2.97 2.47
CA VAL A 364 16.37 4.01 3.02
C VAL A 364 16.34 3.94 4.55
N LEU A 365 16.29 2.74 5.14
CA LEU A 365 16.30 2.53 6.59
C LEU A 365 17.60 3.06 7.20
N ASN A 366 18.77 2.70 6.65
CA ASN A 366 20.07 3.20 7.09
C ASN A 366 20.16 4.74 7.03
N LYS A 367 19.66 5.37 5.96
CA LYS A 367 19.60 6.84 5.84
C LYS A 367 18.61 7.48 6.84
N VAL A 368 17.53 6.78 7.19
CA VAL A 368 16.55 7.20 8.21
C VAL A 368 17.12 7.07 9.62
N GLU A 369 17.74 5.95 9.96
CA GLU A 369 18.33 5.75 11.29
C GLU A 369 19.51 6.71 11.52
N ALA A 370 20.38 6.90 10.54
CA ALA A 370 21.44 7.92 10.58
C ALA A 370 20.91 9.37 10.72
N ALA A 371 19.67 9.64 10.31
CA ALA A 371 19.01 10.92 10.52
C ALA A 371 18.35 11.07 11.90
N LEU A 372 18.14 9.97 12.63
CA LEU A 372 17.51 9.95 13.95
C LEU A 372 18.52 9.80 15.11
N PHE A 373 19.69 9.21 14.85
CA PHE A 373 20.75 9.06 15.85
C PHE A 373 21.32 10.40 16.32
N GLY A 374 21.48 10.51 17.64
CA GLY A 374 22.07 11.63 18.37
C GLY A 374 22.29 11.21 19.82
N GLN A 375 22.85 12.08 20.67
CA GLN A 375 23.18 11.71 22.05
C GLN A 375 21.95 11.36 22.90
N ASP A 376 20.82 12.03 22.68
CA ASP A 376 19.54 11.70 23.33
C ASP A 376 18.74 10.66 22.54
N ARG A 377 18.30 9.60 23.23
CA ARG A 377 17.38 8.59 22.68
C ARG A 377 16.00 9.20 22.44
N ALA A 378 15.57 9.24 21.18
CA ALA A 378 14.23 9.67 20.82
C ALA A 378 13.15 8.73 21.38
N GLY A 379 11.99 9.29 21.75
CA GLY A 379 10.80 8.55 22.16
C GLY A 379 9.62 8.68 21.18
N ALA A 380 9.62 9.72 20.34
CA ALA A 380 8.67 9.88 19.26
C ALA A 380 9.32 10.54 18.04
N VAL A 381 8.78 10.23 16.86
CA VAL A 381 9.26 10.75 15.56
C VAL A 381 8.09 11.22 14.71
N LEU A 382 8.24 12.38 14.09
CA LEU A 382 7.36 12.88 13.05
C LEU A 382 7.97 12.50 11.69
N VAL A 383 7.21 11.74 10.89
CA VAL A 383 7.59 11.32 9.53
C VAL A 383 6.64 12.02 8.56
N ILE A 384 7.17 12.91 7.75
CA ILE A 384 6.39 13.89 6.99
C ILE A 384 6.74 13.76 5.50
N ASP A 385 5.74 13.65 4.61
CA ASP A 385 5.99 13.85 3.18
C ASP A 385 6.26 15.33 2.86
N ALA A 386 6.86 15.61 1.70
CA ALA A 386 7.30 16.95 1.36
C ALA A 386 6.30 17.69 0.44
N ASP A 387 6.15 17.20 -0.79
CA ASP A 387 5.24 17.77 -1.79
C ASP A 387 3.80 17.77 -1.27
N LYS A 388 3.08 18.89 -1.48
CA LYS A 388 1.68 19.14 -1.05
C LYS A 388 1.38 18.96 0.44
N THR A 389 2.43 18.75 1.24
CA THR A 389 2.34 18.40 2.66
C THR A 389 3.05 19.47 3.51
N LEU A 390 4.30 19.83 3.19
CA LEU A 390 5.04 20.92 3.85
C LEU A 390 4.68 22.30 3.30
N SER A 391 4.31 22.38 2.02
CA SER A 391 3.66 23.52 1.37
C SER A 391 2.61 22.98 0.39
N GLY A 392 1.80 23.86 -0.23
CA GLY A 392 0.89 23.47 -1.30
C GLY A 392 1.55 23.15 -2.65
N ASP A 393 2.89 23.17 -2.71
CA ASP A 393 3.68 23.04 -3.94
C ASP A 393 3.99 21.58 -4.32
N ASP A 394 4.39 21.38 -5.57
CA ASP A 394 4.77 20.09 -6.16
C ASP A 394 6.14 20.27 -6.83
N ALA A 395 7.23 20.00 -6.11
CA ALA A 395 8.60 20.28 -6.56
C ALA A 395 8.95 19.51 -7.84
N GLY A 396 8.42 18.29 -8.00
CA GLY A 396 8.54 17.51 -9.23
C GLY A 396 7.90 18.22 -10.42
N TYR A 397 6.63 18.59 -10.33
CA TYR A 397 5.93 19.33 -11.38
C TYR A 397 6.56 20.70 -11.67
N MET A 398 6.99 21.43 -10.64
CA MET A 398 7.63 22.74 -10.79
C MET A 398 9.00 22.65 -11.47
N TYR A 399 9.83 21.65 -11.15
CA TYR A 399 11.10 21.39 -11.84
C TYR A 399 10.89 21.21 -13.34
N TRP A 400 9.97 20.31 -13.69
CA TRP A 400 9.65 19.96 -15.06
C TRP A 400 9.02 21.13 -15.83
N GLN A 401 8.17 21.93 -15.18
CA GLN A 401 7.63 23.18 -15.73
C GLN A 401 8.72 24.26 -15.93
N ALA A 402 9.65 24.42 -14.99
CA ALA A 402 10.74 25.40 -15.08
C ALA A 402 11.70 25.07 -16.23
N LEU A 403 11.99 23.79 -16.44
CA LEU A 403 12.76 23.31 -17.60
C LEU A 403 12.06 23.67 -18.92
N HIS A 404 10.77 23.35 -19.05
CA HIS A 404 10.02 23.61 -20.30
C HIS A 404 9.77 25.08 -20.60
N ARG A 405 9.72 25.97 -19.60
CA ARG A 405 9.65 27.43 -19.82
C ARG A 405 10.89 28.00 -20.53
N SER A 406 11.97 27.23 -20.65
CA SER A 406 13.13 27.55 -21.50
C SER A 406 12.93 27.16 -22.98
N GLY A 407 11.84 26.49 -23.34
CA GLY A 407 11.49 26.04 -24.69
C GLY A 407 10.19 26.64 -25.22
N HIS A 408 10.04 26.77 -26.54
CA HIS A 408 8.93 27.50 -27.15
C HIS A 408 7.67 26.64 -27.40
N GLY A 409 6.49 27.23 -27.15
CA GLY A 409 5.28 27.08 -27.97
C GLY A 409 4.39 25.84 -27.78
N ALA A 410 4.89 24.71 -27.29
CA ALA A 410 4.09 23.48 -27.19
C ALA A 410 3.26 23.40 -25.88
N THR A 411 2.03 22.85 -25.97
CA THR A 411 1.20 22.49 -24.81
C THR A 411 1.94 21.51 -23.92
N TYR A 412 2.24 21.90 -22.68
CA TYR A 412 3.14 21.14 -21.83
C TYR A 412 2.47 19.97 -21.11
N THR A 413 3.11 18.80 -21.18
CA THR A 413 2.78 17.61 -20.39
C THR A 413 4.03 17.20 -19.61
N CYS A 414 3.93 17.15 -18.28
CA CYS A 414 5.05 16.72 -17.44
C CYS A 414 5.43 15.25 -17.72
N PRO A 415 6.72 14.92 -17.98
CA PRO A 415 7.17 13.56 -18.23
C PRO A 415 6.77 12.57 -17.13
N LEU A 416 6.80 13.01 -15.87
CA LEU A 416 6.39 12.19 -14.72
C LEU A 416 4.91 11.81 -14.78
N THR A 417 4.03 12.70 -15.27
CA THR A 417 2.61 12.40 -15.44
C THR A 417 2.43 11.24 -16.43
N SER A 418 3.15 11.25 -17.56
CA SER A 418 3.13 10.14 -18.53
C SER A 418 3.74 8.84 -17.99
N LEU A 419 4.64 8.93 -17.02
CA LEU A 419 5.32 7.78 -16.39
C LEU A 419 4.42 7.11 -15.35
N PHE A 420 3.93 7.87 -14.36
CA PHE A 420 3.15 7.34 -13.24
C PHE A 420 1.69 7.00 -13.61
N SER A 421 1.13 7.57 -14.68
CA SER A 421 -0.14 7.11 -15.28
C SER A 421 0.02 5.98 -16.30
N GLY A 422 1.28 5.63 -16.63
CA GLY A 422 1.61 4.53 -17.53
C GLY A 422 1.58 3.16 -16.85
N PRO A 423 1.92 2.08 -17.58
CA PRO A 423 1.87 0.70 -17.08
C PRO A 423 2.78 0.42 -15.87
N LEU A 424 3.82 1.25 -15.66
CA LEU A 424 4.70 1.16 -14.48
C LEU A 424 4.03 1.63 -13.18
N GLY A 425 2.93 2.40 -13.24
CA GLY A 425 2.25 2.95 -12.08
C GLY A 425 3.20 3.67 -11.11
N TYR A 426 3.00 3.47 -9.80
CA TYR A 426 3.91 3.94 -8.74
C TYR A 426 4.84 2.83 -8.21
N SER A 427 5.32 1.96 -9.11
CA SER A 427 6.30 0.90 -8.78
C SER A 427 7.70 1.48 -8.51
N GLU A 428 8.58 0.69 -7.90
CA GLU A 428 10.00 1.09 -7.75
C GLU A 428 10.66 1.36 -9.11
N ALA A 429 10.33 0.57 -10.14
CA ALA A 429 10.79 0.80 -11.51
C ALA A 429 10.33 2.17 -12.05
N ALA A 430 9.12 2.64 -11.73
CA ALA A 430 8.66 3.98 -12.08
C ALA A 430 9.52 5.07 -11.41
N PHE A 431 9.83 4.93 -10.12
CA PHE A 431 10.66 5.92 -9.42
C PHE A 431 12.13 5.89 -9.88
N ARG A 432 12.71 4.71 -10.19
CA ARG A 432 14.04 4.62 -10.83
C ARG A 432 14.05 5.22 -12.23
N GLN A 433 12.98 5.00 -13.01
CA GLN A 433 12.81 5.67 -14.30
C GLN A 433 12.70 7.19 -14.16
N ALA A 434 12.08 7.71 -13.09
CA ALA A 434 12.04 9.15 -12.81
C ALA A 434 13.44 9.72 -12.51
N THR A 435 14.26 9.02 -11.71
CA THR A 435 15.69 9.37 -11.51
C THR A 435 16.45 9.44 -12.83
N LEU A 436 16.25 8.49 -13.74
CA LEU A 436 16.87 8.52 -15.07
C LEU A 436 16.39 9.70 -15.93
N LEU A 437 15.11 10.11 -15.83
CA LEU A 437 14.61 11.30 -16.51
C LEU A 437 15.24 12.60 -15.96
N TYR A 438 15.53 12.67 -14.66
CA TYR A 438 16.24 13.82 -14.09
C TYR A 438 17.70 13.86 -14.58
N GLU A 439 18.40 12.72 -14.62
CA GLU A 439 19.76 12.58 -15.18
C GLU A 439 19.83 12.88 -16.69
N GLU A 440 18.74 12.61 -17.45
CA GLU A 440 18.60 13.04 -18.86
C GLU A 440 18.48 14.56 -19.01
N SER A 441 17.77 15.21 -18.07
CA SER A 441 17.21 16.55 -18.27
C SER A 441 18.17 17.71 -17.98
N ALA A 442 19.20 17.47 -17.17
CA ALA A 442 20.13 18.49 -16.70
C ALA A 442 21.46 17.86 -16.25
N ASN A 443 22.58 18.53 -16.50
CA ASN A 443 23.85 18.23 -15.84
C ASN A 443 23.78 18.59 -14.34
N ASP A 444 24.81 18.24 -13.55
CA ASP A 444 24.76 18.41 -12.09
C ASP A 444 24.72 19.89 -11.65
N GLU A 445 25.34 20.83 -12.40
CA GLU A 445 25.26 22.28 -12.14
C GLU A 445 23.89 22.85 -12.52
N GLU A 446 23.36 22.48 -13.69
CA GLU A 446 22.02 22.86 -14.17
C GLU A 446 20.92 22.36 -13.22
N PHE A 447 21.06 21.13 -12.71
CA PHE A 447 20.12 20.53 -11.77
C PHE A 447 20.12 21.28 -10.42
N GLU A 448 21.30 21.63 -9.90
CA GLU A 448 21.42 22.38 -8.65
C GLU A 448 20.87 23.82 -8.79
N ALA A 449 21.23 24.54 -9.85
CA ALA A 449 20.73 25.89 -10.15
C ALA A 449 19.23 25.95 -10.52
N LEU A 450 18.61 24.80 -10.81
CA LEU A 450 17.15 24.65 -10.82
C LEU A 450 16.62 24.41 -9.40
N CYS A 451 17.24 23.52 -8.62
CA CYS A 451 16.81 23.22 -7.25
C CYS A 451 16.83 24.45 -6.31
N GLU A 452 17.88 25.27 -6.37
CA GLU A 452 17.96 26.53 -5.60
C GLU A 452 16.84 27.51 -5.96
N ARG A 453 16.53 27.62 -7.25
CA ARG A 453 15.49 28.51 -7.79
C ARG A 453 14.09 28.07 -7.33
N LEU A 454 13.83 26.77 -7.35
CA LEU A 454 12.59 26.17 -6.84
C LEU A 454 12.46 26.37 -5.33
N ALA A 455 13.52 26.10 -4.56
CA ALA A 455 13.55 26.31 -3.12
C ALA A 455 13.43 27.80 -2.72
N THR A 456 13.79 28.72 -3.63
CA THR A 456 13.55 30.15 -3.45
C THR A 456 12.06 30.49 -3.57
N SER A 457 11.31 29.85 -4.47
CA SER A 457 9.85 30.04 -4.61
C SER A 457 8.99 29.30 -3.57
N ILE A 458 9.39 28.11 -3.13
CA ILE A 458 8.61 27.29 -2.18
C ILE A 458 8.66 27.89 -0.77
N THR A 459 7.52 27.86 -0.07
CA THR A 459 7.36 28.39 1.29
C THR A 459 6.63 27.38 2.19
N ILE A 460 7.28 26.92 3.27
CA ILE A 460 6.70 25.98 4.23
C ILE A 460 5.48 26.64 4.93
N HIS A 461 4.41 25.88 5.13
CA HIS A 461 3.23 26.30 5.91
C HIS A 461 3.65 26.80 7.31
N PRO A 462 3.20 28.00 7.76
CA PRO A 462 3.54 28.55 9.07
C PRO A 462 3.24 27.60 10.25
N GLU A 463 2.18 26.80 10.12
CA GLU A 463 1.76 25.80 11.10
C GLU A 463 2.84 24.71 11.29
N PHE A 464 3.45 24.24 10.19
CA PHE A 464 4.58 23.32 10.25
C PHE A 464 5.83 24.00 10.83
N MET A 465 6.06 25.28 10.55
CA MET A 465 7.16 26.04 11.18
C MET A 465 7.02 26.10 12.70
N THR A 466 5.80 26.36 13.23
CA THR A 466 5.51 26.29 14.67
C THR A 466 5.70 24.89 15.24
N LEU A 467 5.22 23.85 14.54
CA LEU A 467 5.40 22.45 14.95
C LEU A 467 6.90 22.06 15.00
N PHE A 468 7.72 22.54 14.07
CA PHE A 468 9.17 22.30 14.07
C PHE A 468 9.91 23.08 15.16
N GLN A 469 9.46 24.30 15.51
CA GLN A 469 9.95 25.01 16.69
C GLN A 469 9.62 24.22 17.98
N LEU A 470 8.46 23.58 18.06
CA LEU A 470 8.10 22.73 19.19
C LEU A 470 8.94 21.45 19.27
N VAL A 471 9.24 20.80 18.14
CA VAL A 471 10.17 19.66 18.06
C VAL A 471 11.58 20.07 18.51
N ARG A 472 12.08 21.23 18.06
CA ARG A 472 13.39 21.78 18.46
C ARG A 472 13.55 21.94 19.97
N SER A 473 12.47 22.28 20.68
CA SER A 473 12.47 22.48 22.13
C SER A 473 12.43 21.19 22.96
N HIS A 474 12.32 20.01 22.35
CA HIS A 474 12.11 18.74 23.06
C HIS A 474 13.06 17.65 22.57
N SER A 475 14.12 17.36 23.34
CA SER A 475 15.20 16.48 22.90
C SER A 475 14.82 15.00 22.72
N HIS A 476 13.64 14.57 23.18
CA HIS A 476 13.05 13.24 22.90
C HIS A 476 12.20 13.19 21.62
N LEU A 477 11.97 14.31 20.93
CA LEU A 477 11.29 14.37 19.63
C LEU A 477 12.30 14.44 18.48
N ARG A 478 11.97 13.81 17.35
CA ARG A 478 12.68 13.99 16.07
C ARG A 478 11.67 14.27 14.97
N ALA A 479 12.09 14.93 13.90
CA ALA A 479 11.33 15.09 12.68
C ALA A 479 12.20 14.75 11.48
N ILE A 480 11.68 13.93 10.56
CA ILE A 480 12.29 13.61 9.28
C ILE A 480 11.29 13.83 8.15
N VAL A 481 11.79 14.26 7.01
CA VAL A 481 11.02 14.30 5.76
C VAL A 481 11.34 13.06 4.96
N LEU A 482 10.33 12.27 4.60
CA LEU A 482 10.46 11.03 3.86
C LEU A 482 9.60 11.13 2.60
N THR A 483 10.21 11.46 1.46
CA THR A 483 9.47 11.88 0.27
C THR A 483 9.80 11.12 -1.01
N CYS A 484 8.76 10.92 -1.82
CA CYS A 484 8.84 10.40 -3.18
C CYS A 484 9.33 11.45 -4.20
N GLY A 485 9.35 12.73 -3.82
CA GLY A 485 9.76 13.87 -4.64
C GLY A 485 11.27 14.11 -4.67
N ILE A 486 11.67 15.30 -5.15
CA ILE A 486 13.08 15.68 -5.32
C ILE A 486 13.69 16.05 -3.96
N ARG A 487 14.51 15.16 -3.38
CA ARG A 487 15.18 15.34 -2.09
C ARG A 487 15.95 16.66 -1.99
N ARG A 488 16.65 17.05 -3.07
CA ARG A 488 17.52 18.24 -3.06
C ARG A 488 16.74 19.55 -2.92
N VAL A 489 15.61 19.70 -3.61
CA VAL A 489 14.74 20.90 -3.48
C VAL A 489 14.30 21.05 -2.03
N TRP A 490 13.76 20.00 -1.43
CA TRP A 490 13.27 20.04 -0.05
C TRP A 490 14.37 20.20 1.00
N GLN A 491 15.58 19.69 0.73
CA GLN A 491 16.76 19.99 1.56
C GLN A 491 17.10 21.49 1.53
N LEU A 492 17.05 22.13 0.36
CA LEU A 492 17.33 23.57 0.22
C LEU A 492 16.21 24.42 0.84
N VAL A 493 14.94 24.02 0.71
CA VAL A 493 13.79 24.67 1.39
C VAL A 493 13.97 24.65 2.91
N LEU A 494 14.33 23.50 3.50
CA LEU A 494 14.59 23.39 4.94
C LEU A 494 15.87 24.13 5.37
N ASN A 495 16.91 24.20 4.53
CA ASN A 495 18.09 25.01 4.81
C ASN A 495 17.75 26.51 4.87
N LYS A 496 17.01 27.02 3.88
CA LYS A 496 16.50 28.41 3.81
C LYS A 496 15.60 28.75 5.01
N ALA A 497 14.81 27.78 5.48
CA ALA A 497 13.98 27.92 6.69
C ALA A 497 14.77 27.81 8.01
N GLY A 498 16.09 27.59 7.98
CA GLY A 498 16.92 27.42 9.17
C GLY A 498 16.77 26.05 9.87
N LEU A 499 16.13 25.07 9.23
CA LEU A 499 15.74 23.77 9.80
C LEU A 499 16.62 22.59 9.36
N GLY A 500 17.33 22.67 8.23
CA GLY A 500 18.05 21.51 7.64
C GLY A 500 19.20 20.92 8.47
N HIS A 501 19.69 21.63 9.50
CA HIS A 501 20.60 21.07 10.49
C HIS A 501 19.88 20.04 11.40
N MET A 502 18.61 20.28 11.72
CA MET A 502 17.77 19.48 12.62
C MET A 502 16.93 18.43 11.87
N ILE A 503 16.35 18.80 10.72
CA ILE A 503 15.44 17.95 9.95
C ILE A 503 16.18 17.47 8.70
N LYS A 504 16.22 16.15 8.49
CA LYS A 504 16.82 15.55 7.29
C LYS A 504 15.73 15.13 6.30
N VAL A 505 16.08 15.19 5.02
CA VAL A 505 15.22 14.77 3.91
C VAL A 505 15.78 13.47 3.34
N ILE A 506 14.99 12.41 3.41
CA ILE A 506 15.24 11.12 2.79
C ILE A 506 14.29 11.01 1.59
N GLY A 507 14.85 10.76 0.41
CA GLY A 507 14.15 10.80 -0.88
C GLY A 507 15.12 10.57 -2.03
N GLY A 508 14.62 10.56 -3.25
CA GLY A 508 15.44 10.42 -4.46
C GLY A 508 15.55 11.72 -5.27
N GLY A 509 16.01 11.59 -6.52
CA GLY A 509 16.12 12.70 -7.48
C GLY A 509 17.23 12.46 -8.51
N ARG A 510 18.44 12.15 -8.05
CA ARG A 510 19.61 11.82 -8.87
C ARG A 510 20.16 10.44 -8.50
N ILE A 511 21.02 9.87 -9.35
CA ILE A 511 21.72 8.60 -9.06
C ILE A 511 22.52 8.68 -7.77
N LEU A 512 23.08 9.87 -7.47
CA LEU A 512 23.84 10.19 -6.27
C LEU A 512 23.03 10.11 -4.95
N ASP A 513 21.69 10.07 -5.01
CA ASP A 513 20.86 9.88 -3.82
C ASP A 513 20.85 8.41 -3.36
N GLU A 514 21.24 7.48 -4.24
CA GLU A 514 21.31 6.00 -4.10
C GLU A 514 19.95 5.29 -3.95
N VAL A 515 18.97 5.96 -3.32
CA VAL A 515 17.65 5.41 -3.00
C VAL A 515 16.52 5.99 -3.85
N VAL A 516 15.43 5.23 -3.94
CA VAL A 516 14.12 5.78 -4.33
C VAL A 516 13.06 5.43 -3.28
N VAL A 517 12.30 6.41 -2.83
CA VAL A 517 11.25 6.24 -1.82
C VAL A 517 9.93 6.00 -2.53
N THR A 518 9.31 4.84 -2.29
CA THR A 518 8.01 4.45 -2.85
C THR A 518 6.92 4.48 -1.77
N PRO A 519 5.62 4.44 -2.12
CA PRO A 519 4.54 4.30 -1.14
C PRO A 519 4.71 3.10 -0.21
N LYS A 520 5.15 1.96 -0.77
CA LYS A 520 5.45 0.74 -0.02
C LYS A 520 6.57 0.98 1.00
N ILE A 521 7.67 1.60 0.58
CA ILE A 521 8.81 1.91 1.45
C ILE A 521 8.43 2.93 2.54
N LYS A 522 7.62 3.95 2.24
CA LYS A 522 7.05 4.87 3.26
C LYS A 522 6.38 4.06 4.40
N GLY A 523 5.51 3.12 4.05
CA GLY A 523 4.84 2.24 5.02
C GLY A 523 5.77 1.27 5.76
N GLU A 524 6.72 0.65 5.06
CA GLU A 524 7.69 -0.28 5.66
C GLU A 524 8.62 0.41 6.65
N ILE A 525 9.12 1.61 6.32
CA ILE A 525 9.95 2.44 7.21
C ILE A 525 9.19 2.82 8.47
N VAL A 526 7.97 3.34 8.35
CA VAL A 526 7.16 3.71 9.52
C VAL A 526 6.78 2.48 10.36
N SER A 527 6.48 1.34 9.72
CA SER A 527 6.29 0.06 10.43
C SER A 527 7.56 -0.37 11.17
N SER A 528 8.75 -0.17 10.60
CA SER A 528 10.04 -0.53 11.24
C SER A 528 10.32 0.36 12.45
N LEU A 529 10.20 1.68 12.30
CA LEU A 529 10.34 2.66 13.39
C LEU A 529 9.38 2.36 14.57
N ARG A 530 8.14 1.98 14.25
CA ARG A 530 7.12 1.62 15.24
C ARG A 530 7.37 0.26 15.93
N LYS A 531 7.78 -0.77 15.19
CA LYS A 531 7.86 -2.16 15.68
C LYS A 531 9.24 -2.56 16.21
N HIS A 532 10.32 -2.14 15.52
CA HIS A 532 11.69 -2.57 15.83
C HIS A 532 12.42 -1.54 16.68
N THR A 533 12.36 -0.25 16.30
CA THR A 533 12.97 0.84 17.09
C THR A 533 12.13 1.22 18.32
N GLY A 534 10.84 0.87 18.33
CA GLY A 534 9.91 1.15 19.43
C GLY A 534 9.52 2.63 19.56
N LEU A 535 9.70 3.42 18.50
CA LEU A 535 9.36 4.85 18.48
C LEU A 535 7.86 5.06 18.28
N TYR A 536 7.30 6.07 18.94
CA TYR A 536 5.93 6.50 18.64
C TYR A 536 5.93 7.38 17.38
N VAL A 537 5.38 6.87 16.28
CA VAL A 537 5.40 7.55 14.99
C VAL A 537 4.13 8.36 14.76
N TRP A 538 4.31 9.63 14.42
CA TRP A 538 3.30 10.49 13.80
C TRP A 538 3.60 10.59 12.30
N ALA A 539 2.65 10.24 11.43
CA ALA A 539 2.80 10.36 9.97
C ALA A 539 1.95 11.50 9.39
N PHE A 540 2.49 12.23 8.41
CA PHE A 540 1.82 13.36 7.73
C PHE A 540 1.96 13.25 6.21
N GLY A 541 0.87 13.45 5.46
CA GLY A 541 0.87 13.43 3.99
C GLY A 541 -0.45 13.87 3.35
N ASP A 542 -0.44 14.27 2.07
CA ASP A 542 -1.60 14.74 1.29
C ASP A 542 -2.24 13.65 0.40
N SER A 543 -1.53 12.57 0.07
CA SER A 543 -1.82 11.78 -1.14
C SER A 543 -2.04 10.28 -0.90
N PRO A 544 -2.56 9.53 -1.90
CA PRO A 544 -2.62 8.06 -1.84
C PRO A 544 -1.24 7.39 -1.70
N LEU A 545 -0.15 8.10 -2.03
CA LEU A 545 1.22 7.61 -1.88
C LEU A 545 1.65 7.56 -0.40
N ASP A 546 0.92 8.27 0.47
CA ASP A 546 1.21 8.40 1.90
C ASP A 546 0.37 7.45 2.75
N LEU A 547 -0.74 6.94 2.22
CA LEU A 547 -1.63 6.02 2.95
C LEU A 547 -0.88 4.86 3.63
N PRO A 548 0.11 4.18 3.01
CA PRO A 548 0.82 3.09 3.69
C PRO A 548 1.60 3.54 4.94
N MET A 549 2.10 4.78 5.00
CA MET A 549 2.71 5.32 6.23
C MET A 549 1.69 5.89 7.21
N LEU A 550 0.58 6.44 6.72
CA LEU A 550 -0.53 6.90 7.55
C LEU A 550 -1.23 5.71 8.26
N GLU A 551 -1.27 4.54 7.64
CA GLU A 551 -1.75 3.27 8.21
C GLU A 551 -0.71 2.61 9.14
N ALA A 552 0.57 2.70 8.82
CA ALA A 552 1.64 2.10 9.61
C ALA A 552 2.00 2.87 10.90
N ALA A 553 1.59 4.14 11.05
CA ALA A 553 1.95 5.01 12.17
C ALA A 553 1.22 4.66 13.49
N ASN A 554 1.55 5.35 14.59
CA ASN A 554 0.72 5.34 15.81
C ASN A 554 -0.38 6.42 15.76
N ARG A 555 -0.11 7.51 15.03
CA ARG A 555 -1.06 8.56 14.68
C ARG A 555 -0.78 9.05 13.27
N SER A 556 -1.83 9.36 12.53
CA SER A 556 -1.74 9.90 11.18
C SER A 556 -2.56 11.18 11.03
N ILE A 557 -2.03 12.10 10.23
CA ILE A 557 -2.62 13.40 9.94
C ILE A 557 -2.59 13.60 8.42
N VAL A 558 -3.78 13.69 7.83
CA VAL A 558 -3.97 14.02 6.43
C VAL A 558 -3.84 15.53 6.26
N VAL A 559 -2.88 15.98 5.45
CA VAL A 559 -2.83 17.38 5.03
C VAL A 559 -3.89 17.61 3.96
N SER A 560 -4.75 18.60 4.22
CA SER A 560 -5.86 18.96 3.35
C SER A 560 -5.63 20.35 2.79
N GLY A 561 -4.93 20.39 1.65
CA GLY A 561 -4.69 21.61 0.89
C GLY A 561 -5.91 22.08 0.09
N ASP A 562 -5.72 23.18 -0.64
CA ASP A 562 -6.77 23.80 -1.46
C ASP A 562 -7.38 22.83 -2.48
N ALA A 563 -8.71 22.86 -2.59
CA ALA A 563 -9.49 21.93 -3.42
C ALA A 563 -9.13 21.98 -4.92
N GLN A 564 -8.48 23.04 -5.41
CA GLN A 564 -7.98 23.14 -6.79
C GLN A 564 -6.64 22.41 -7.00
N ASN A 565 -5.78 22.36 -5.98
CA ASN A 565 -4.37 21.94 -6.07
C ASN A 565 -4.08 20.58 -5.42
N ARG A 566 -4.85 20.23 -4.37
CA ARG A 566 -4.71 18.99 -3.59
C ARG A 566 -4.92 17.73 -4.42
N SER A 567 -4.38 16.59 -3.97
CA SER A 567 -4.61 15.32 -4.66
C SER A 567 -6.10 14.97 -4.76
N ARG A 568 -6.61 14.77 -5.99
CA ARG A 568 -8.03 14.46 -6.28
C ARG A 568 -8.40 13.00 -5.98
N THR A 569 -7.46 12.08 -6.12
CA THR A 569 -7.66 10.64 -5.88
C THR A 569 -7.59 10.28 -4.39
N MET A 570 -7.09 11.17 -3.54
CA MET A 570 -7.01 10.94 -2.10
C MET A 570 -8.39 10.81 -1.44
N ASP A 571 -9.40 11.56 -1.89
CA ASP A 571 -10.70 11.60 -1.21
C ASP A 571 -11.47 10.27 -1.39
N ASP A 572 -11.18 9.48 -2.43
CA ASP A 572 -11.69 8.10 -2.59
C ASP A 572 -10.75 7.06 -1.95
N ALA A 573 -9.43 7.24 -2.05
CA ALA A 573 -8.46 6.33 -1.45
C ALA A 573 -8.49 6.35 0.10
N LEU A 574 -8.82 7.50 0.70
CA LEU A 574 -9.15 7.62 2.13
C LEU A 574 -10.45 6.90 2.48
N ARG A 575 -11.50 7.04 1.67
CA ARG A 575 -12.77 6.33 1.93
C ARG A 575 -12.58 4.83 1.95
N ASP A 576 -11.83 4.27 1.00
CA ASP A 576 -11.42 2.86 1.05
C ASP A 576 -10.58 2.55 2.30
N ALA A 577 -9.50 3.30 2.57
CA ALA A 577 -8.64 3.04 3.72
C ALA A 577 -9.40 3.07 5.07
N MET A 578 -10.38 3.97 5.21
CA MET A 578 -11.18 4.11 6.43
C MET A 578 -12.28 3.05 6.52
N ASP A 579 -13.00 2.78 5.43
CA ASP A 579 -14.17 1.88 5.43
C ASP A 579 -13.81 0.39 5.21
N THR A 580 -12.64 0.07 4.65
CA THR A 580 -12.21 -1.32 4.37
C THR A 580 -10.93 -1.73 5.12
N ARG A 581 -10.01 -0.80 5.40
CA ARG A 581 -8.72 -1.06 6.08
C ARG A 581 -8.63 -0.54 7.52
N GLY A 582 -9.65 0.18 8.01
CA GLY A 582 -9.73 0.64 9.40
C GLY A 582 -8.84 1.83 9.76
N LEU A 583 -8.44 2.65 8.78
CA LEU A 583 -7.60 3.84 9.00
C LEU A 583 -8.29 4.88 9.92
N CYS A 584 -7.81 4.98 11.16
CA CYS A 584 -8.22 6.02 12.12
C CYS A 584 -7.26 7.23 12.05
N SER A 585 -7.54 8.17 11.14
CA SER A 585 -6.71 9.36 10.90
C SER A 585 -7.42 10.67 11.32
N LEU A 586 -6.67 11.76 11.37
CA LEU A 586 -7.17 13.14 11.55
C LEU A 586 -6.84 13.96 10.29
N GLN A 587 -7.44 15.14 10.10
CA GLN A 587 -7.03 16.07 9.04
C GLN A 587 -6.68 17.46 9.58
N VAL A 588 -5.70 18.11 8.96
CA VAL A 588 -5.36 19.52 9.16
C VAL A 588 -5.61 20.29 7.87
N LEU A 589 -6.20 21.48 7.98
CA LEU A 589 -6.52 22.35 6.84
C LEU A 589 -5.36 23.33 6.65
N LEU A 590 -4.60 23.19 5.55
CA LEU A 590 -3.40 24.00 5.28
C LEU A 590 -3.43 24.51 3.82
N PRO A 591 -3.74 25.79 3.56
CA PRO A 591 -4.00 26.86 4.52
C PRO A 591 -5.32 26.66 5.31
N PRO A 592 -5.55 27.38 6.43
CA PRO A 592 -6.73 27.21 7.28
C PRO A 592 -8.10 27.46 6.63
N HIS A 593 -8.14 28.03 5.43
CA HIS A 593 -9.37 28.22 4.63
C HIS A 593 -9.62 27.09 3.62
N ALA A 594 -8.73 26.10 3.52
CA ALA A 594 -8.95 24.90 2.72
C ALA A 594 -10.17 24.12 3.22
N THR A 595 -10.91 23.49 2.30
CA THR A 595 -12.07 22.68 2.67
C THR A 595 -11.65 21.28 3.17
N PRO A 596 -12.38 20.68 4.12
CA PRO A 596 -12.17 19.28 4.49
C PRO A 596 -12.17 18.33 3.30
N ARG A 597 -11.41 17.23 3.39
CA ARG A 597 -11.41 16.15 2.38
C ARG A 597 -12.65 15.27 2.46
N LEU A 598 -13.04 14.91 3.69
CA LEU A 598 -14.18 14.04 3.98
C LEU A 598 -15.06 14.64 5.09
N ASP A 599 -16.22 14.01 5.31
CA ASP A 599 -17.11 14.28 6.44
C ASP A 599 -16.31 14.31 7.76
N THR A 600 -16.50 15.38 8.53
CA THR A 600 -15.69 15.69 9.71
C THR A 600 -15.98 14.81 10.92
N ARG A 601 -16.96 13.89 10.84
CA ARG A 601 -17.20 12.83 11.81
C ARG A 601 -16.41 11.56 11.46
N LYS A 602 -16.21 11.29 10.17
CA LYS A 602 -15.29 10.22 9.71
C LYS A 602 -13.84 10.64 9.89
N LEU A 603 -13.48 11.83 9.41
CA LEU A 603 -12.11 12.37 9.43
C LEU A 603 -12.09 13.68 10.23
N PRO A 604 -11.89 13.65 11.56
CA PRO A 604 -11.96 14.85 12.39
C PRO A 604 -10.89 15.88 12.03
N VAL A 605 -11.27 17.15 12.05
CA VAL A 605 -10.37 18.29 11.82
C VAL A 605 -9.63 18.63 13.12
N ILE A 606 -8.33 18.90 13.03
CA ILE A 606 -7.50 19.47 14.10
C ILE A 606 -6.77 20.72 13.59
N ALA A 607 -6.30 21.55 14.53
CA ALA A 607 -5.35 22.62 14.27
C ALA A 607 -4.01 22.30 14.95
N PHE A 608 -2.88 22.73 14.37
CA PHE A 608 -1.57 22.57 15.05
C PHE A 608 -1.39 23.52 16.26
N SER A 609 -2.33 24.43 16.48
CA SER A 609 -2.43 25.28 17.68
C SER A 609 -3.32 24.68 18.79
N ASP A 610 -3.94 23.52 18.55
CA ASP A 610 -4.79 22.83 19.53
C ASP A 610 -3.95 22.30 20.72
N PRO A 611 -4.22 22.74 21.97
CA PRO A 611 -3.47 22.29 23.14
C PRO A 611 -3.47 20.78 23.34
N ASP A 612 -4.58 20.09 23.07
CA ASP A 612 -4.70 18.63 23.26
C ASP A 612 -3.80 17.90 22.24
N PHE A 613 -3.72 18.42 21.01
CA PHE A 613 -2.80 17.91 19.99
C PHE A 613 -1.34 18.17 20.37
N LEU A 614 -1.01 19.39 20.82
CA LEU A 614 0.37 19.74 21.17
C LEU A 614 0.86 18.97 22.40
N GLU A 615 0.04 18.81 23.44
CA GLU A 615 0.35 17.90 24.55
C GLU A 615 0.53 16.48 24.04
N ALA A 616 -0.39 15.97 23.20
CA ALA A 616 -0.29 14.62 22.65
C ALA A 616 1.01 14.41 21.83
N VAL A 617 1.49 15.38 21.07
CA VAL A 617 2.79 15.31 20.37
C VAL A 617 3.93 15.29 21.38
N VAL A 618 3.98 16.27 22.28
CA VAL A 618 5.08 16.46 23.24
C VAL A 618 5.18 15.35 24.28
N ARG A 619 4.06 14.72 24.66
CA ARG A 619 3.96 13.75 25.77
C ARG A 619 5.10 12.73 25.73
N ARG A 620 6.01 12.82 26.71
CA ARG A 620 7.19 11.95 26.83
C ARG A 620 6.77 10.53 27.21
N ARG A 621 6.41 9.76 26.18
CA ARG A 621 6.18 8.32 26.26
C ARG A 621 7.49 7.68 26.70
N LYS A 622 7.48 6.95 27.81
CA LYS A 622 8.58 6.05 28.14
C LYS A 622 8.62 4.96 27.06
N THR A 623 9.81 4.61 26.61
CA THR A 623 10.03 3.32 25.95
C THR A 623 9.88 2.26 27.04
N ASP A 624 8.72 1.62 27.10
CA ASP A 624 8.35 0.71 28.19
C ASP A 624 9.13 -0.61 28.14
N ASN A 625 10.40 -0.56 28.56
CA ASN A 625 10.99 -1.67 29.28
C ASN A 625 10.11 -1.92 30.52
N TYR A 626 9.75 -3.17 30.78
CA TYR A 626 8.80 -3.58 31.84
C TYR A 626 9.33 -3.33 33.27
N ALA A 627 9.44 -2.07 33.70
CA ALA A 627 9.81 -1.69 35.06
C ALA A 627 9.24 -0.33 35.49
N SER A 628 8.43 -0.35 36.57
CA SER A 628 8.18 0.76 37.51
C SER A 628 7.94 2.19 36.96
N ALA A 629 6.66 2.57 36.85
CA ALA A 629 6.20 3.96 36.92
C ALA A 629 4.75 4.03 37.47
N PRO A 630 4.32 5.13 38.13
CA PRO A 630 3.01 5.21 38.80
C PRO A 630 1.79 5.41 37.87
N MET A 631 0.59 5.43 38.48
CA MET A 631 -0.69 5.77 37.85
C MET A 631 -0.84 7.28 37.52
N ALA A 632 -1.97 7.62 36.89
CA ALA A 632 -2.33 8.92 36.29
C ALA A 632 -1.64 9.25 34.94
N ALA A 633 -2.20 10.24 34.22
CA ALA A 633 -1.74 10.74 32.91
C ALA A 633 -1.63 9.71 31.75
N ARG A 634 -2.69 8.92 31.50
CA ARG A 634 -2.82 8.02 30.33
C ARG A 634 -3.79 8.56 29.27
N THR A 635 -3.32 9.43 28.39
CA THR A 635 -4.02 9.85 27.16
C THR A 635 -3.84 8.82 26.04
N CYS A 636 -4.59 7.71 26.14
CA CYS A 636 -4.84 6.76 25.06
C CYS A 636 -6.35 6.46 25.01
N GLY A 637 -6.89 6.10 23.84
CA GLY A 637 -8.35 5.92 23.67
C GLY A 637 -8.93 4.81 24.56
N TRP A 638 -8.24 3.67 24.63
CA TRP A 638 -8.46 2.64 25.63
C TRP A 638 -7.61 2.90 26.90
N THR A 639 -8.04 2.42 28.06
CA THR A 639 -7.23 2.41 29.30
C THR A 639 -7.32 1.05 29.99
N LEU A 640 -6.20 0.36 30.20
CA LEU A 640 -6.11 -0.86 31.03
C LEU A 640 -5.40 -0.56 32.36
N VAL A 641 -6.16 -0.49 33.45
CA VAL A 641 -5.61 -0.49 34.81
C VAL A 641 -5.44 -1.93 35.26
N HIS A 642 -4.28 -2.29 35.83
CA HIS A 642 -4.08 -3.65 36.34
C HIS A 642 -3.24 -3.69 37.63
N ALA A 643 -3.63 -4.56 38.56
CA ALA A 643 -2.96 -4.72 39.84
C ALA A 643 -1.77 -5.71 39.82
N THR A 644 -1.42 -6.27 38.64
CA THR A 644 -0.49 -7.40 38.41
C THR A 644 0.75 -7.45 39.33
N ASN A 645 1.41 -6.31 39.54
CA ASN A 645 2.68 -6.22 40.27
C ASN A 645 2.53 -5.89 41.76
N THR A 646 1.32 -5.58 42.24
CA THR A 646 1.05 -5.19 43.62
C THR A 646 1.12 -6.39 44.58
N THR A 647 1.51 -6.15 45.84
CA THR A 647 1.48 -7.17 46.89
C THR A 647 0.06 -7.65 47.18
N ALA A 648 -0.93 -6.74 47.13
CA ALA A 648 -2.35 -7.09 47.29
C ALA A 648 -2.82 -8.09 46.23
N ALA A 649 -2.50 -7.86 44.94
CA ALA A 649 -2.86 -8.82 43.89
C ALA A 649 -2.20 -10.19 44.07
N LYS A 650 -0.93 -10.24 44.51
CA LYS A 650 -0.22 -11.51 44.81
C LYS A 650 -0.90 -12.31 45.93
N LEU A 651 -1.38 -11.65 46.97
CA LEU A 651 -2.14 -12.28 48.05
C LEU A 651 -3.52 -12.75 47.55
N LEU A 652 -4.29 -11.87 46.91
CA LEU A 652 -5.65 -12.15 46.43
C LEU A 652 -5.69 -13.23 45.32
N MET A 653 -4.68 -13.30 44.45
CA MET A 653 -4.60 -14.32 43.39
C MET A 653 -4.15 -15.70 43.88
N SER A 654 -3.68 -15.83 45.13
CA SER A 654 -3.19 -17.11 45.66
C SER A 654 -4.35 -18.12 45.86
N PRO A 655 -5.42 -17.82 46.62
CA PRO A 655 -6.54 -18.75 46.79
C PRO A 655 -7.36 -19.00 45.52
N THR A 656 -7.30 -18.12 44.50
CA THR A 656 -7.97 -18.38 43.22
C THR A 656 -7.22 -19.41 42.35
N ARG A 657 -5.90 -19.51 42.54
CA ARG A 657 -5.00 -20.44 41.84
C ARG A 657 -4.77 -21.78 42.57
N ASP A 658 -4.97 -21.82 43.87
CA ASP A 658 -4.84 -23.05 44.67
C ASP A 658 -5.89 -24.09 44.24
N ALA A 659 -5.43 -25.25 43.75
CA ALA A 659 -6.30 -26.32 43.27
C ALA A 659 -7.11 -27.01 44.39
N SER A 660 -6.69 -26.90 45.66
CA SER A 660 -7.43 -27.38 46.82
C SER A 660 -8.63 -26.49 47.19
N VAL A 661 -8.65 -25.26 46.68
CA VAL A 661 -9.73 -24.29 46.92
C VAL A 661 -10.79 -24.41 45.82
N ALA A 662 -12.02 -24.70 46.21
CA ALA A 662 -13.18 -24.87 45.33
C ALA A 662 -14.48 -24.39 46.03
N GLY A 663 -15.57 -24.31 45.28
CA GLY A 663 -16.91 -24.06 45.81
C GLY A 663 -17.01 -22.73 46.58
N PRO A 664 -17.71 -22.69 47.73
CA PRO A 664 -17.91 -21.47 48.51
C PRO A 664 -16.63 -20.71 48.85
N ARG A 665 -15.53 -21.41 49.16
CA ARG A 665 -14.23 -20.78 49.47
C ARG A 665 -13.64 -20.09 48.25
N LEU A 666 -13.75 -20.70 47.06
CA LEU A 666 -13.28 -20.09 45.81
C LEU A 666 -14.16 -18.90 45.39
N ARG A 667 -15.49 -18.99 45.61
CA ARG A 667 -16.40 -17.85 45.37
C ARG A 667 -16.02 -16.66 46.25
N LYS A 668 -15.83 -16.85 47.57
CA LYS A 668 -15.41 -15.77 48.46
C LYS A 668 -14.03 -15.19 48.10
N ALA A 669 -13.10 -16.02 47.60
CA ALA A 669 -11.82 -15.51 47.07
C ALA A 669 -12.00 -14.61 45.83
N HIS A 670 -12.92 -14.93 44.91
CA HIS A 670 -13.26 -14.07 43.77
C HIS A 670 -14.06 -12.82 44.18
N GLU A 671 -14.83 -12.89 45.26
CA GLU A 671 -15.57 -11.77 45.87
C GLU A 671 -14.62 -10.74 46.48
N GLU A 672 -13.63 -11.16 47.28
CA GLU A 672 -12.58 -10.25 47.78
C GLU A 672 -11.77 -9.61 46.64
N VAL A 673 -11.50 -10.36 45.55
CA VAL A 673 -10.90 -9.81 44.33
C VAL A 673 -11.81 -8.74 43.71
N GLY A 674 -13.12 -8.99 43.60
CA GLY A 674 -14.08 -8.03 43.06
C GLY A 674 -14.14 -6.74 43.88
N LYS A 675 -14.21 -6.87 45.20
CA LYS A 675 -14.21 -5.75 46.16
C LYS A 675 -12.95 -4.92 46.08
N PHE A 676 -11.78 -5.57 46.02
CA PHE A 676 -10.49 -4.90 45.81
C PHE A 676 -10.43 -4.15 44.47
N LEU A 677 -10.82 -4.80 43.36
CA LEU A 677 -10.84 -4.14 42.04
C LEU A 677 -11.85 -2.99 41.99
N GLY A 678 -12.97 -3.11 42.69
CA GLY A 678 -13.94 -2.04 42.92
C GLY A 678 -13.28 -0.82 43.56
N LEU A 679 -12.82 -0.98 44.81
CA LEU A 679 -12.31 0.11 45.64
C LEU A 679 -10.99 0.71 45.16
N HIS A 680 -10.11 -0.07 44.52
CA HIS A 680 -8.73 0.34 44.20
C HIS A 680 -8.44 0.58 42.71
N CYS A 681 -9.31 0.15 41.79
CA CYS A 681 -9.05 0.29 40.35
C CYS A 681 -10.25 0.81 39.56
N LEU A 682 -11.49 0.45 39.92
CA LEU A 682 -12.71 0.87 39.24
C LEU A 682 -13.13 2.29 39.67
N SER A 683 -12.94 2.62 40.95
CA SER A 683 -13.01 3.97 41.52
C SER A 683 -12.14 4.98 40.77
N GLU A 684 -10.85 4.67 40.58
CA GLU A 684 -9.87 5.45 39.81
C GLU A 684 -10.24 5.60 38.31
N VAL A 685 -11.02 4.66 37.79
CA VAL A 685 -11.39 4.55 36.37
C VAL A 685 -12.70 5.28 36.03
N ILE A 686 -13.63 5.38 36.98
CA ILE A 686 -14.94 6.04 36.85
C ILE A 686 -14.97 7.42 37.52
N GLY A 687 -14.19 7.60 38.60
CA GLY A 687 -14.24 8.74 39.51
C GLY A 687 -15.13 8.48 40.73
N VAL A 688 -15.02 9.34 41.74
CA VAL A 688 -15.92 9.41 42.91
C VAL A 688 -16.79 10.65 42.86
N GLU A 689 -17.92 10.62 43.55
CA GLU A 689 -18.78 11.79 43.79
C GLU A 689 -18.99 12.04 45.28
N GLU A 690 -19.14 13.32 45.63
CA GLU A 690 -19.43 13.79 46.98
C GLU A 690 -20.94 13.76 47.26
N PHE A 691 -21.33 13.45 48.49
CA PHE A 691 -22.71 13.53 48.95
C PHE A 691 -22.81 13.78 50.47
N ASP A 692 -23.86 14.49 50.89
CA ASP A 692 -24.06 14.83 52.30
C ASP A 692 -24.39 13.61 53.19
N ILE A 693 -23.48 13.24 54.08
CA ILE A 693 -23.73 12.28 55.16
C ILE A 693 -24.06 12.99 56.48
N PRO A 694 -24.90 12.41 57.36
CA PRO A 694 -25.04 12.88 58.73
C PRO A 694 -23.78 12.52 59.53
N HIS A 695 -23.12 13.52 60.09
CA HIS A 695 -21.98 13.32 60.98
C HIS A 695 -22.46 12.92 62.39
N VAL A 696 -21.64 12.17 63.13
CA VAL A 696 -21.96 11.72 64.50
C VAL A 696 -22.16 12.87 65.50
N GLN A 697 -21.76 14.09 65.13
CA GLN A 697 -21.97 15.33 65.89
C GLN A 697 -23.20 16.14 65.40
N GLY A 698 -24.16 15.50 64.71
CA GLY A 698 -25.48 16.07 64.39
C GLY A 698 -25.56 17.05 63.22
N HIS A 699 -24.43 17.48 62.66
CA HIS A 699 -24.36 18.29 61.43
C HIS A 699 -24.15 17.40 60.18
N ARG A 700 -24.21 18.00 58.97
CA ARG A 700 -23.90 17.29 57.72
C ARG A 700 -22.45 17.52 57.30
N VAL A 701 -21.81 16.52 56.70
CA VAL A 701 -20.45 16.60 56.13
C VAL A 701 -20.36 15.86 54.80
N ALA A 702 -19.30 16.12 54.05
CA ALA A 702 -18.96 15.41 52.83
C ALA A 702 -18.68 13.92 53.11
N GLY A 703 -19.41 13.04 52.41
CA GLY A 703 -19.07 11.64 52.21
C GLY A 703 -18.81 11.36 50.73
N PHE A 704 -18.11 10.27 50.41
CA PHE A 704 -17.74 9.93 49.03
C PHE A 704 -18.26 8.55 48.63
N ARG A 705 -18.65 8.41 47.36
CA ARG A 705 -19.09 7.15 46.73
C ARG A 705 -18.69 7.09 45.25
N LEU A 706 -19.04 6.03 44.52
CA LEU A 706 -18.71 5.96 43.08
C LEU A 706 -19.45 7.06 42.29
N ALA A 707 -18.79 7.72 41.34
CA ALA A 707 -19.44 8.72 40.51
C ALA A 707 -20.57 8.09 39.67
N ASP A 708 -21.78 8.63 39.80
CA ASP A 708 -23.02 8.11 39.24
C ASP A 708 -23.41 6.69 39.73
N GLU A 709 -23.15 6.33 41.01
CA GLU A 709 -23.35 4.97 41.53
C GLU A 709 -24.78 4.42 41.31
N SER A 710 -25.82 5.20 41.63
CA SER A 710 -27.22 4.80 41.40
C SER A 710 -27.66 4.88 39.93
N GLN A 711 -26.74 5.21 39.02
CA GLN A 711 -26.87 5.10 37.57
C GLN A 711 -25.75 4.21 37.00
N THR A 712 -25.23 3.29 37.81
CA THR A 712 -24.23 2.28 37.43
C THR A 712 -24.86 0.89 37.39
N THR A 713 -24.61 0.14 36.32
CA THR A 713 -25.01 -1.26 36.19
C THR A 713 -23.80 -2.18 36.14
N ILE A 714 -23.77 -3.16 37.04
CA ILE A 714 -22.80 -4.25 37.10
C ILE A 714 -23.43 -5.47 36.43
N VAL A 715 -22.78 -6.03 35.41
CA VAL A 715 -23.24 -7.21 34.68
C VAL A 715 -22.29 -8.37 34.98
N ALA A 716 -22.76 -9.33 35.77
CA ALA A 716 -22.11 -10.61 35.99
C ALA A 716 -22.20 -11.48 34.73
N LEU A 717 -21.07 -11.77 34.09
CA LEU A 717 -21.02 -12.71 32.96
C LEU A 717 -21.02 -14.13 33.51
N MET A 718 -22.11 -14.87 33.23
CA MET A 718 -22.36 -16.16 33.85
C MET A 718 -21.54 -17.28 33.18
N ARG A 719 -20.98 -18.24 33.93
CA ARG A 719 -21.03 -18.40 35.40
C ARG A 719 -19.83 -17.81 36.14
N GLY A 720 -18.74 -17.48 35.44
CA GLY A 720 -17.45 -17.13 36.06
C GLY A 720 -17.40 -15.77 36.77
N GLY A 721 -18.13 -14.77 36.25
CA GLY A 721 -18.09 -13.40 36.75
C GLY A 721 -18.87 -13.14 38.04
N GLU A 722 -19.90 -13.96 38.34
CA GLU A 722 -20.86 -13.72 39.43
C GLU A 722 -20.20 -13.38 40.79
N PRO A 723 -19.29 -14.20 41.35
CA PRO A 723 -18.75 -13.90 42.68
C PRO A 723 -17.93 -12.61 42.73
N MET A 724 -17.26 -12.27 41.62
CA MET A 724 -16.53 -11.02 41.49
C MET A 724 -17.46 -9.81 41.33
N ALA A 725 -18.60 -10.01 40.66
CA ALA A 725 -19.64 -8.99 40.54
C ALA A 725 -20.32 -8.70 41.89
N PHE A 726 -20.54 -9.73 42.73
CA PHE A 726 -20.97 -9.53 44.12
C PHE A 726 -19.96 -8.69 44.92
N GLY A 727 -18.66 -8.95 44.80
CA GLY A 727 -17.63 -8.13 45.46
C GLY A 727 -17.63 -6.66 45.03
N ILE A 728 -17.86 -6.40 43.74
CA ILE A 728 -17.98 -5.03 43.19
C ILE A 728 -19.29 -4.37 43.68
N ASN A 729 -20.38 -5.13 43.81
CA ASN A 729 -21.65 -4.64 44.32
C ASN A 729 -21.64 -4.41 45.85
N GLU A 730 -20.86 -5.18 46.61
CA GLU A 730 -20.61 -4.92 48.04
C GLU A 730 -19.84 -3.59 48.23
N ALA A 731 -18.91 -3.27 47.34
CA ALA A 731 -18.22 -1.99 47.31
C ALA A 731 -19.12 -0.83 46.87
N PHE A 732 -20.10 -1.09 45.99
CA PHE A 732 -20.98 -0.08 45.36
C PHE A 732 -22.46 -0.50 45.48
N PRO A 733 -23.05 -0.44 46.69
CA PRO A 733 -24.35 -1.04 47.00
C PRO A 733 -25.56 -0.35 46.34
N ARG A 734 -25.39 0.83 45.72
CA ARG A 734 -26.45 1.49 44.94
C ARG A 734 -26.43 1.11 43.45
N ALA A 735 -25.39 0.43 42.99
CA ALA A 735 -25.31 -0.03 41.61
C ALA A 735 -26.26 -1.21 41.36
N MET A 736 -26.90 -1.24 40.19
CA MET A 736 -27.79 -2.33 39.78
C MET A 736 -26.96 -3.56 39.37
N LEU A 737 -27.22 -4.72 40.00
CA LEU A 737 -26.58 -5.98 39.63
C LEU A 737 -27.48 -6.80 38.69
N VAL A 738 -26.92 -7.19 37.54
CA VAL A 738 -27.58 -7.97 36.48
C VAL A 738 -26.76 -9.23 36.21
N HIS A 739 -27.42 -10.37 36.05
CA HIS A 739 -26.78 -11.62 35.62
C HIS A 739 -27.08 -11.85 34.13
N ALA A 740 -26.06 -12.16 33.33
CA ALA A 740 -26.20 -12.38 31.89
C ALA A 740 -25.40 -13.61 31.43
N HIS A 741 -26.05 -14.55 30.75
CA HIS A 741 -25.41 -15.72 30.16
C HIS A 741 -25.07 -15.49 28.68
N CYS A 742 -25.92 -14.74 27.97
CA CYS A 742 -25.70 -14.28 26.61
C CYS A 742 -25.86 -12.75 26.51
N PRO A 743 -25.32 -12.09 25.47
CA PRO A 743 -25.48 -10.65 25.27
C PRO A 743 -26.94 -10.19 25.36
N GLU A 744 -27.84 -10.96 24.76
CA GLU A 744 -29.27 -10.69 24.69
C GLU A 744 -29.96 -10.58 26.06
N ASP A 745 -29.38 -11.12 27.14
CA ASP A 745 -29.89 -10.98 28.51
C ASP A 745 -29.81 -9.53 29.01
N ILE A 746 -28.87 -8.73 28.49
CA ILE A 746 -28.86 -7.28 28.70
C ILE A 746 -30.03 -6.68 27.88
N LYS A 747 -31.07 -6.21 28.57
CA LYS A 747 -32.24 -5.55 27.97
C LYS A 747 -32.06 -4.04 28.00
N LEU A 748 -32.83 -3.30 27.19
CA LEU A 748 -32.75 -1.82 27.13
C LEU A 748 -32.91 -1.16 28.51
N HIS A 749 -33.84 -1.64 29.36
CA HIS A 749 -34.05 -1.07 30.69
C HIS A 749 -32.87 -1.30 31.66
N HIS A 750 -31.97 -2.25 31.39
CA HIS A 750 -30.71 -2.41 32.14
C HIS A 750 -29.68 -1.31 31.81
N ALA A 751 -29.91 -0.47 30.80
CA ALA A 751 -28.97 0.58 30.37
C ALA A 751 -29.62 1.97 30.20
N GLN A 752 -30.93 2.05 29.92
CA GLN A 752 -31.62 3.28 29.50
C GLN A 752 -31.43 4.46 30.46
N THR A 753 -31.62 4.24 31.76
CA THR A 753 -31.47 5.26 32.83
C THR A 753 -30.04 5.41 33.34
N GLN A 754 -29.10 4.61 32.82
CA GLN A 754 -27.76 4.42 33.37
C GLN A 754 -26.73 5.32 32.68
N LYS A 755 -25.66 5.66 33.39
CA LYS A 755 -24.48 6.39 32.89
C LYS A 755 -23.26 5.47 32.80
N ASN A 756 -23.10 4.53 33.73
CA ASN A 756 -21.98 3.59 33.75
C ASN A 756 -22.47 2.15 33.53
N LEU A 757 -21.73 1.36 32.75
CA LEU A 757 -21.96 -0.08 32.60
C LEU A 757 -20.65 -0.86 32.78
N ILE A 758 -20.69 -1.91 33.58
CA ILE A 758 -19.52 -2.65 34.04
C ILE A 758 -19.72 -4.13 33.72
N LEU A 759 -18.99 -4.68 32.76
CA LEU A 759 -18.99 -6.11 32.44
C LEU A 759 -17.96 -6.82 33.33
N VAL A 760 -18.35 -7.88 34.04
CA VAL A 760 -17.49 -8.59 35.01
C VAL A 760 -17.32 -10.07 34.64
N ASP A 761 -16.08 -10.51 34.50
CA ASP A 761 -15.72 -11.93 34.29
C ASP A 761 -14.54 -12.34 35.19
N SER A 762 -14.44 -13.63 35.48
CA SER A 762 -13.27 -14.25 36.07
C SER A 762 -12.02 -14.22 35.17
N VAL A 763 -12.15 -14.58 33.87
CA VAL A 763 -11.00 -14.87 32.99
C VAL A 763 -11.28 -14.49 31.53
N VAL A 764 -10.58 -13.46 31.05
CA VAL A 764 -10.59 -13.05 29.63
C VAL A 764 -9.42 -13.71 28.89
N ASN A 765 -9.64 -14.90 28.33
CA ASN A 765 -8.59 -15.71 27.66
C ASN A 765 -8.50 -15.52 26.14
N SER A 766 -9.63 -15.26 25.45
CA SER A 766 -9.66 -14.98 24.00
C SER A 766 -10.34 -13.66 23.65
N GLY A 767 -10.92 -12.96 24.63
CA GLY A 767 -11.68 -11.73 24.43
C GLY A 767 -13.01 -11.87 23.67
N LYS A 768 -13.29 -13.00 23.00
CA LYS A 768 -14.45 -13.16 22.11
C LYS A 768 -15.78 -12.80 22.78
N SER A 769 -16.10 -13.42 23.92
CA SER A 769 -17.36 -13.17 24.63
C SER A 769 -17.50 -11.70 25.03
N ILE A 770 -16.41 -11.08 25.51
CA ILE A 770 -16.38 -9.65 25.86
C ILE A 770 -16.70 -8.79 24.64
N VAL A 771 -16.15 -9.10 23.46
CA VAL A 771 -16.47 -8.38 22.21
C VAL A 771 -17.96 -8.55 21.85
N GLU A 772 -18.54 -9.74 21.98
CA GLU A 772 -19.96 -9.99 21.70
C GLU A 772 -20.88 -9.19 22.64
N PHE A 773 -20.59 -9.18 23.95
CA PHE A 773 -21.30 -8.36 24.94
C PHE A 773 -21.15 -6.85 24.67
N LEU A 774 -19.95 -6.37 24.36
CA LEU A 774 -19.70 -4.95 24.04
C LEU A 774 -20.43 -4.51 22.77
N GLN A 775 -20.40 -5.31 21.71
CA GLN A 775 -21.13 -5.03 20.47
C GLN A 775 -22.64 -4.95 20.70
N HIS A 776 -23.20 -5.70 21.65
CA HIS A 776 -24.61 -5.61 22.02
C HIS A 776 -24.90 -4.37 22.87
N VAL A 777 -24.08 -4.05 23.87
CA VAL A 777 -24.23 -2.82 24.68
C VAL A 777 -24.19 -1.57 23.79
N SER A 778 -23.22 -1.45 22.86
CA SER A 778 -23.13 -0.33 21.91
C SER A 778 -24.28 -0.27 20.88
N ARG A 779 -25.06 -1.34 20.75
CA ARG A 779 -26.33 -1.36 19.97
C ARG A 779 -27.53 -0.93 20.82
N LEU A 780 -27.57 -1.28 22.11
CA LEU A 780 -28.63 -0.88 23.05
C LEU A 780 -28.58 0.62 23.41
N LYS A 781 -27.38 1.13 23.74
CA LYS A 781 -27.20 2.52 24.23
C LYS A 781 -25.83 3.07 23.81
N LYS A 782 -25.80 4.31 23.33
CA LYS A 782 -24.59 4.96 22.77
C LYS A 782 -24.04 6.12 23.61
N ASP A 783 -24.82 6.57 24.60
CA ASP A 783 -24.57 7.73 25.47
C ASP A 783 -24.17 7.32 26.90
N LEU A 784 -23.60 6.12 27.08
CA LEU A 784 -22.99 5.72 28.35
C LEU A 784 -21.70 6.52 28.60
N LYS A 785 -21.62 7.20 29.75
CA LYS A 785 -20.47 7.97 30.24
C LYS A 785 -19.23 7.09 30.43
N ASN A 786 -19.42 5.87 30.93
CA ASN A 786 -18.38 4.88 31.10
C ASN A 786 -18.88 3.49 30.68
N ILE A 787 -18.07 2.76 29.92
CA ILE A 787 -18.15 1.30 29.81
C ILE A 787 -16.82 0.76 30.35
N VAL A 788 -16.88 -0.20 31.27
CA VAL A 788 -15.71 -0.81 31.88
C VAL A 788 -15.80 -2.34 31.83
N VAL A 789 -14.71 -3.01 31.48
CA VAL A 789 -14.57 -4.47 31.61
C VAL A 789 -13.69 -4.78 32.82
N VAL A 790 -14.16 -5.59 33.76
CA VAL A 790 -13.44 -6.00 34.98
C VAL A 790 -13.13 -7.49 34.91
N ALA A 791 -11.87 -7.86 35.16
CA ALA A 791 -11.38 -9.23 35.03
C ALA A 791 -10.47 -9.67 36.19
N GLY A 792 -10.61 -10.93 36.62
CA GLY A 792 -9.62 -11.56 37.51
C GLY A 792 -8.29 -11.85 36.78
N VAL A 793 -8.38 -12.33 35.54
CA VAL A 793 -7.22 -12.61 34.68
C VAL A 793 -7.50 -12.13 33.26
N VAL A 794 -6.54 -11.45 32.64
CA VAL A 794 -6.56 -11.11 31.22
C VAL A 794 -5.34 -11.73 30.55
N GLN A 795 -5.53 -12.45 29.44
CA GLN A 795 -4.40 -13.00 28.67
C GLN A 795 -3.78 -11.90 27.80
N GLU A 796 -2.46 -11.81 27.78
CA GLU A 796 -1.76 -10.61 27.28
C GLU A 796 -1.89 -10.35 25.77
N GLU A 797 -2.03 -11.38 24.94
CA GLU A 797 -2.31 -11.21 23.50
C GLU A 797 -3.68 -10.57 23.29
N THR A 798 -4.66 -10.85 24.16
CA THR A 798 -6.03 -10.30 23.99
C THR A 798 -6.10 -8.77 24.11
N VAL A 799 -5.09 -8.19 24.73
CA VAL A 799 -4.90 -6.74 24.93
C VAL A 799 -3.69 -6.18 24.18
N ALA A 800 -3.01 -6.99 23.35
CA ALA A 800 -1.95 -6.55 22.46
C ALA A 800 -2.52 -5.80 21.24
N GLY A 801 -1.68 -4.97 20.60
CA GLY A 801 -2.07 -4.23 19.39
C GLY A 801 -2.34 -5.17 18.21
N GLY A 802 -3.45 -4.98 17.50
CA GLY A 802 -3.90 -5.86 16.42
C GLY A 802 -4.76 -7.05 16.88
N HIS A 803 -5.16 -7.11 18.15
CA HIS A 803 -6.15 -8.06 18.62
C HIS A 803 -7.55 -7.44 18.66
N ALA A 804 -8.57 -8.17 18.18
CA ALA A 804 -9.93 -7.64 18.00
C ALA A 804 -10.57 -7.07 19.29
N LEU A 805 -10.26 -7.61 20.47
CA LEU A 805 -10.70 -7.00 21.74
C LEU A 805 -10.02 -5.64 21.98
N ARG A 806 -8.70 -5.53 21.78
CA ARG A 806 -7.95 -4.28 21.96
C ARG A 806 -8.49 -3.18 21.04
N GLU A 807 -8.74 -3.52 19.79
CA GLU A 807 -9.34 -2.63 18.78
C GLU A 807 -10.75 -2.18 19.19
N MET A 808 -11.61 -3.11 19.62
CA MET A 808 -12.96 -2.78 20.11
C MET A 808 -12.92 -1.84 21.32
N LEU A 809 -11.97 -2.05 22.25
CA LEU A 809 -11.75 -1.18 23.40
C LEU A 809 -11.29 0.22 22.98
N GLU A 810 -10.42 0.35 21.97
CA GLU A 810 -9.97 1.66 21.46
C GLU A 810 -11.04 2.42 20.70
N GLN A 811 -11.73 1.77 19.77
CA GLN A 811 -12.77 2.36 18.93
C GLN A 811 -13.91 2.98 19.75
N ASN A 812 -14.28 2.32 20.85
CA ASN A 812 -15.41 2.72 21.70
C ASN A 812 -14.98 3.42 23.01
N ARG A 813 -13.68 3.71 23.18
CA ARG A 813 -13.10 4.32 24.40
C ARG A 813 -13.40 3.56 25.71
N ILE A 814 -13.51 2.24 25.62
CA ILE A 814 -13.86 1.37 26.75
C ILE A 814 -12.64 1.20 27.65
N LYS A 815 -12.88 1.22 28.96
CA LYS A 815 -11.85 1.05 29.99
C LYS A 815 -11.81 -0.41 30.43
N MET A 816 -10.65 -0.89 30.90
CA MET A 816 -10.46 -2.25 31.38
C MET A 816 -9.72 -2.24 32.72
N VAL A 817 -10.15 -3.10 33.63
CA VAL A 817 -9.59 -3.28 34.98
C VAL A 817 -9.26 -4.75 35.16
N ALA A 818 -8.05 -5.07 35.63
CA ALA A 818 -7.64 -6.46 35.84
C ALA A 818 -6.89 -6.67 37.17
N LEU A 819 -7.13 -7.78 37.88
CA LEU A 819 -6.25 -8.16 38.99
C LEU A 819 -4.85 -8.52 38.47
N ARG A 820 -4.78 -9.23 37.33
CA ARG A 820 -3.52 -9.48 36.63
C ARG A 820 -3.68 -9.63 35.11
N VAL A 821 -2.63 -9.25 34.40
CA VAL A 821 -2.34 -9.72 33.04
C VAL A 821 -1.52 -11.02 33.12
N SER A 822 -1.61 -11.88 32.11
CA SER A 822 -1.02 -13.23 32.10
C SER A 822 -0.55 -13.62 30.70
N SER A 823 0.71 -14.03 30.57
CA SER A 823 1.23 -14.65 29.34
C SER A 823 0.62 -16.02 29.09
N ASN A 824 0.54 -16.86 30.12
CA ASN A 824 -0.05 -18.19 30.07
C ASN A 824 -1.48 -18.17 29.50
N LYS A 825 -1.62 -18.65 28.27
CA LYS A 825 -2.88 -18.85 27.55
C LYS A 825 -3.41 -20.25 27.83
N PHE A 826 -4.44 -20.32 28.68
CA PHE A 826 -4.99 -21.61 29.13
C PHE A 826 -6.52 -21.54 29.20
N THR A 827 -7.17 -22.28 28.31
CA THR A 827 -8.61 -22.54 28.40
C THR A 827 -8.82 -23.71 29.35
N GLY A 828 -9.41 -23.45 30.51
CA GLY A 828 -9.77 -24.51 31.45
C GLY A 828 -10.76 -25.50 30.82
N THR A 829 -10.53 -26.79 31.03
CA THR A 829 -11.45 -27.86 30.63
C THR A 829 -11.79 -28.75 31.83
N LYS A 830 -13.04 -29.21 31.89
CA LYS A 830 -13.57 -30.11 32.93
C LYS A 830 -13.29 -29.59 34.36
N ALA A 831 -12.36 -30.23 35.08
CA ALA A 831 -11.97 -29.88 36.45
C ALA A 831 -11.10 -28.62 36.57
N THR A 832 -10.54 -28.12 35.45
CA THR A 832 -9.69 -26.91 35.42
C THR A 832 -10.42 -25.65 34.97
N ASP A 833 -11.69 -25.74 34.58
CA ASP A 833 -12.52 -24.57 34.33
C ASP A 833 -12.83 -23.80 35.63
N THR A 834 -12.80 -22.47 35.56
CA THR A 834 -13.05 -21.59 36.71
C THR A 834 -14.52 -21.61 37.11
N GLY A 835 -15.47 -21.61 36.16
CA GLY A 835 -16.90 -21.72 36.45
C GLY A 835 -17.23 -23.03 37.18
N ASN A 836 -16.77 -24.16 36.65
CA ASN A 836 -16.96 -25.47 37.26
C ASN A 836 -16.35 -25.57 38.67
N ARG A 837 -15.16 -25.00 38.90
CA ARG A 837 -14.53 -24.94 40.24
C ARG A 837 -15.30 -24.04 41.22
N LEU A 838 -15.88 -22.92 40.78
CA LEU A 838 -16.65 -22.00 41.63
C LEU A 838 -17.94 -22.64 42.16
N PHE A 839 -18.54 -23.57 41.42
CA PHE A 839 -19.82 -24.20 41.77
C PHE A 839 -19.73 -25.73 42.00
N ASN A 840 -18.53 -26.30 42.15
CA ASN A 840 -18.29 -27.75 42.30
C ASN A 840 -18.94 -28.62 41.20
N THR A 841 -19.11 -28.06 39.99
CA THR A 841 -19.74 -28.71 38.83
C THR A 841 -18.71 -29.32 37.87
N THR A 842 -17.54 -29.70 38.38
CA THR A 842 -16.41 -30.28 37.62
C THR A 842 -16.69 -31.63 36.96
N HIS A 843 -17.82 -32.27 37.30
CA HIS A 843 -18.35 -33.48 36.69
C HIS A 843 -19.35 -33.22 35.54
N LEU A 844 -19.82 -31.97 35.38
CA LEU A 844 -20.63 -31.57 34.23
C LEU A 844 -19.69 -31.25 33.06
N ALA A 845 -19.78 -32.05 32.01
CA ALA A 845 -18.95 -32.01 30.80
C ALA A 845 -19.83 -32.17 29.56
#